data_AF-A0A5M5ZY13-F1
#
_entry.id   AF-A0A5M5ZY13-F1
#
_cell.length_a   1.000
_cell.length_b   1.000
_cell.length_c   1.000
_cell.angle_alpha   90.00
_cell.angle_beta   90.00
_cell.angle_gamma   90.00
#
_symmetry.space_group_name_H-M   'P 1'
#
loop_
_entity.id
_entity.type
_entity.pdbx_description
1 polymer ?
#
loop_
_entity_poly.entity_id
_entity_poly.type
_entity_poly.pdbx_seq_one_letter_code
_entity_poly.pdbx_strand_id
1 'polypeptide(L)'
;MQNEDDLRGLAKVMDFMRAISILFVVINIYWFCYQSFREWGINIGVVDKILLNFQRTAGLFSNILYTKLFSVVFLALSCLGTKGVKEEKITWNRIYVFLTIGFILFFLNWWLLFLPLPANTALYIFTMTAGYLSLLAAGVWISRLLKNNLMDDVFNTENESFAQETRLIENEYSINLPTRFYYKKKWNDGWINVVNPFRASMVLGTPGSGKSYAIVNNYIKQQIEKGFAVYIYDYKFPDLSEIAYNHLISHLDGYKVKPKFYMINFDDPRKSHRCNPINPAFMTDISDAYEASYTIMLNLNRSWITKQGDFFVESPIILLASIIWFLKIYQGGKYCTFPHAIEFLNKKYADTFTILTSYPELENYLSPFMDAWESNAQDQLQGQLASAKIPLSRMISPALYWVMTGDDFSLDINNPEEPKILVVGNNPDRQNIYSCALGLYNSRIVKLINKKHQLKSSVIIDELPTIYFRGLDNLIATARSNKVAVCLGFQDFSQLRRDYGDKESKVIENTVGNIFSGQVVSETAKTLSDRFGKVLQKRQSMTINRNDKSTSISTQMDSLIPPSKISNLTQGMFVGAVSDNFDERIEQKIFHAEIMVDNEKVKRETASYKKLPQIIDFRDEDGNDRMQEEIQANYNRVKQEVQQIITDEIERIKNDPNLQNLLKHE
;
A
#
# COMPACT_ATOMS: atom_id res chain seq x y z
N MET A 1 -45.79 28.59 -9.70
CA MET A 1 -46.85 29.09 -10.60
C MET A 1 -46.48 28.99 -12.07
N GLN A 2 -45.49 29.73 -12.60
CA GLN A 2 -45.19 29.70 -14.05
C GLN A 2 -44.82 28.30 -14.59
N ASN A 3 -43.97 27.54 -13.87
CA ASN A 3 -43.65 26.15 -14.22
C ASN A 3 -44.83 25.16 -14.07
N GLU A 4 -45.83 25.44 -13.21
CA GLU A 4 -46.99 24.56 -13.05
C GLU A 4 -48.00 24.76 -14.19
N ASP A 5 -48.15 26.00 -14.66
CA ASP A 5 -49.00 26.30 -15.82
C ASP A 5 -48.39 25.74 -17.12
N ASP A 6 -47.07 25.80 -17.28
CA ASP A 6 -46.38 25.18 -18.43
C ASP A 6 -46.51 23.65 -18.43
N LEU A 7 -46.42 23.02 -17.26
CA LEU A 7 -46.63 21.56 -17.12
C LEU A 7 -48.08 21.15 -17.37
N ARG A 8 -49.06 21.97 -16.95
CA ARG A 8 -50.48 21.76 -17.29
C ARG A 8 -50.74 21.98 -18.78
N GLY A 9 -50.06 22.94 -19.40
CA GLY A 9 -50.08 23.17 -20.85
C GLY A 9 -49.58 21.96 -21.62
N LEU A 10 -48.41 21.42 -21.27
CA LEU A 10 -47.85 20.20 -21.85
C LEU A 10 -48.77 18.98 -21.68
N ALA A 11 -49.39 18.82 -20.50
CA ALA A 11 -50.35 17.74 -20.26
C ALA A 11 -51.55 17.81 -21.21
N LYS A 12 -52.14 19.00 -21.38
CA LYS A 12 -53.24 19.22 -22.32
C LYS A 12 -52.82 18.95 -23.77
N VAL A 13 -51.61 19.35 -24.16
CA VAL A 13 -51.08 19.07 -25.51
C VAL A 13 -50.95 17.57 -25.75
N MET A 14 -50.48 16.79 -24.78
CA MET A 14 -50.39 15.33 -24.94
C MET A 14 -51.75 14.64 -25.04
N ASP A 15 -52.71 15.05 -24.21
CA ASP A 15 -54.08 14.51 -24.27
C ASP A 15 -54.73 14.85 -25.62
N PHE A 16 -54.44 16.05 -26.15
CA PHE A 16 -54.84 16.45 -27.49
C PHE A 16 -54.19 15.57 -28.58
N MET A 17 -52.88 15.29 -28.49
CA MET A 17 -52.20 14.39 -29.43
C MET A 17 -52.77 12.97 -29.36
N ARG A 18 -53.14 12.49 -28.16
CA ARG A 18 -53.82 11.19 -27.99
C ARG A 18 -55.20 11.20 -28.63
N ALA A 19 -55.97 12.28 -28.48
CA ALA A 19 -57.27 12.42 -29.11
C ALA A 19 -57.15 12.40 -30.66
N ILE A 20 -56.13 13.07 -31.22
CA ILE A 20 -55.83 13.03 -32.66
C ILE A 20 -55.47 11.60 -33.10
N SER A 21 -54.65 10.89 -32.33
CA SER A 21 -54.30 9.49 -32.60
C SER A 21 -55.53 8.59 -32.67
N ILE A 22 -56.43 8.69 -31.67
CA ILE A 22 -57.69 7.93 -31.63
C ILE A 22 -58.58 8.30 -32.82
N LEU A 23 -58.65 9.60 -33.18
CA LEU A 23 -59.41 10.07 -34.33
C LEU A 23 -58.92 9.40 -35.63
N PHE A 24 -57.61 9.28 -35.86
CA PHE A 24 -57.08 8.57 -37.03
C PHE A 24 -57.43 7.07 -37.04
N VAL A 25 -57.49 6.42 -35.88
CA VAL A 25 -57.96 5.02 -35.79
C VAL A 25 -59.43 4.91 -36.17
N VAL A 26 -60.28 5.80 -35.68
CA VAL A 26 -61.71 5.83 -36.00
C VAL A 26 -61.93 6.12 -37.48
N ILE A 27 -61.20 7.08 -38.06
CA ILE A 27 -61.29 7.39 -39.49
C ILE A 27 -60.80 6.21 -40.34
N ASN A 28 -59.72 5.52 -39.93
CA ASN A 28 -59.26 4.31 -40.63
C ASN A 28 -60.36 3.24 -40.66
N ILE A 29 -60.99 2.96 -39.52
CA ILE A 29 -62.10 2.00 -39.43
C ILE A 29 -63.27 2.45 -40.32
N TYR A 30 -63.66 3.72 -40.27
CA TYR A 30 -64.79 4.24 -41.04
C TYR A 30 -64.55 4.17 -42.56
N TRP A 31 -63.35 4.57 -43.03
CA TRP A 31 -63.02 4.61 -44.45
C TRP A 31 -62.85 3.22 -45.05
N PHE A 32 -62.08 2.33 -44.41
CA PHE A 32 -61.77 1.01 -44.97
C PHE A 32 -62.87 -0.03 -44.74
N CYS A 33 -63.80 0.21 -43.81
CA CYS A 33 -64.99 -0.63 -43.60
C CYS A 33 -66.29 0.03 -44.08
N TYR A 34 -66.21 1.05 -44.94
CA TYR A 34 -67.35 1.89 -45.33
C TYR A 34 -68.54 1.10 -45.91
N GLN A 35 -68.26 0.02 -46.65
CA GLN A 35 -69.31 -0.87 -47.20
C GLN A 35 -70.18 -1.48 -46.08
N SER A 36 -69.56 -2.00 -45.02
CA SER A 36 -70.29 -2.54 -43.87
C SER A 36 -71.03 -1.44 -43.09
N PHE A 37 -70.47 -0.24 -42.96
CA PHE A 37 -71.17 0.89 -42.32
C PHE A 37 -72.43 1.30 -43.10
N ARG A 38 -72.37 1.26 -44.44
CA ARG A 38 -73.53 1.52 -45.31
C ARG A 38 -74.60 0.44 -45.15
N GLU A 39 -74.21 -0.83 -45.05
CA GLU A 39 -75.12 -1.97 -44.80
C GLU A 39 -75.76 -1.90 -43.41
N TRP A 40 -75.08 -1.33 -42.41
CA TRP A 40 -75.60 -1.10 -41.06
C TRP A 40 -76.47 0.17 -40.95
N GLY A 41 -76.74 0.88 -42.05
CA GLY A 41 -77.58 2.07 -42.07
C GLY A 41 -76.92 3.35 -41.53
N ILE A 42 -75.59 3.35 -41.35
CA ILE A 42 -74.83 4.50 -40.84
C ILE A 42 -74.32 5.32 -42.03
N ASN A 43 -75.08 6.33 -42.45
CA ASN A 43 -74.69 7.27 -43.49
C ASN A 43 -74.58 8.68 -42.92
N ILE A 44 -73.36 9.20 -42.80
CA ILE A 44 -73.07 10.54 -42.27
C ILE A 44 -72.51 11.37 -43.42
N GLY A 45 -73.38 11.85 -44.31
CA GLY A 45 -72.96 12.51 -45.57
C GLY A 45 -72.04 13.72 -45.42
N VAL A 46 -71.99 14.37 -44.25
CA VAL A 46 -71.01 15.43 -43.94
C VAL A 46 -69.59 14.87 -43.78
N VAL A 47 -69.44 13.73 -43.09
CA VAL A 47 -68.14 13.07 -42.87
C VAL A 47 -67.58 12.56 -44.19
N ASP A 48 -68.43 11.99 -45.04
CA ASP A 48 -68.04 11.50 -46.37
C ASP A 48 -67.44 12.62 -47.24
N LYS A 49 -68.09 13.80 -47.25
CA LYS A 49 -67.60 14.96 -47.99
C LYS A 49 -66.25 15.46 -47.47
N ILE A 50 -66.05 15.45 -46.15
CA ILE A 50 -64.80 15.86 -45.52
C ILE A 50 -63.68 14.87 -45.87
N LEU A 51 -63.90 13.57 -45.68
CA LEU A 51 -62.88 12.55 -45.93
C LEU A 51 -62.50 12.45 -47.41
N LEU A 52 -63.46 12.61 -48.33
CA LEU A 52 -63.19 12.67 -49.78
C LEU A 52 -62.34 13.89 -50.16
N ASN A 53 -62.60 15.06 -49.57
CA ASN A 53 -61.76 16.25 -49.78
C ASN A 53 -60.36 16.06 -49.20
N PHE A 54 -60.23 15.48 -48.01
CA PHE A 54 -58.93 15.14 -47.42
C PHE A 54 -58.15 14.14 -48.28
N GLN A 55 -58.83 13.14 -48.85
CA GLN A 55 -58.20 12.19 -49.77
C GLN A 55 -57.70 12.86 -51.04
N ARG A 56 -58.49 13.76 -51.64
CA ARG A 56 -58.10 14.51 -52.85
C ARG A 56 -56.87 15.38 -52.64
N THR A 57 -56.70 15.95 -51.45
CA THR A 57 -55.60 16.88 -51.16
C THR A 57 -54.35 16.19 -50.58
N ALA A 58 -54.52 15.19 -49.70
CA ALA A 58 -53.42 14.63 -48.91
C ALA A 58 -53.10 13.16 -49.23
N GLY A 59 -53.96 12.44 -49.97
CA GLY A 59 -53.74 11.03 -50.32
C GLY A 59 -53.64 10.06 -49.12
N LEU A 60 -54.02 10.49 -47.91
CA LEU A 60 -53.81 9.78 -46.65
C LEU A 60 -54.46 8.39 -46.60
N PHE A 61 -55.58 8.21 -47.30
CA PHE A 61 -56.37 6.99 -47.35
C PHE A 61 -56.08 6.13 -48.59
N SER A 62 -55.03 6.46 -49.36
CA SER A 62 -54.59 5.66 -50.52
C SER A 62 -54.06 4.28 -50.12
N ASN A 63 -53.52 4.15 -48.92
CA ASN A 63 -53.05 2.90 -48.34
C ASN A 63 -53.48 2.79 -46.88
N ILE A 64 -53.98 1.61 -46.49
CA ILE A 64 -54.40 1.30 -45.11
C ILE A 64 -53.27 1.52 -44.09
N LEU A 65 -52.01 1.42 -44.53
CA LEU A 65 -50.83 1.59 -43.68
C LEU A 65 -50.54 3.06 -43.34
N TYR A 66 -50.86 4.01 -44.22
CA TYR A 66 -50.52 5.42 -43.98
C TYR A 66 -51.30 6.00 -42.81
N THR A 67 -52.62 5.85 -42.80
CA THR A 67 -53.47 6.27 -41.67
C THR A 67 -53.08 5.60 -40.35
N LYS A 68 -52.71 4.32 -40.39
CA LYS A 68 -52.17 3.60 -39.22
C LYS A 68 -50.86 4.18 -38.73
N LEU A 69 -49.93 4.48 -39.63
CA LEU A 69 -48.66 5.11 -39.29
C LEU A 69 -48.88 6.47 -38.63
N PHE A 70 -49.76 7.32 -39.18
CA PHE A 70 -50.11 8.60 -38.58
C PHE A 70 -50.70 8.45 -37.17
N SER A 71 -51.60 7.49 -36.95
CA SER A 71 -52.13 7.22 -35.61
C SER A 71 -51.01 6.84 -34.63
N VAL A 72 -50.07 5.99 -35.02
CA VAL A 72 -48.95 5.57 -34.16
C VAL A 72 -47.96 6.72 -33.91
N VAL A 73 -47.74 7.62 -34.88
CA VAL A 73 -46.90 8.82 -34.69
C VAL A 73 -47.50 9.73 -33.61
N PHE A 74 -48.81 10.03 -33.70
CA PHE A 74 -49.49 10.84 -32.68
C PHE A 74 -49.57 10.12 -31.32
N LEU A 75 -49.74 8.78 -31.33
CA LEU A 75 -49.67 7.95 -30.13
C LEU A 75 -48.31 8.07 -29.45
N ALA A 76 -47.22 7.89 -30.21
CA ALA A 76 -45.85 7.98 -29.70
C ALA A 76 -45.58 9.37 -29.10
N LEU A 77 -45.99 10.44 -29.78
CA LEU A 77 -45.88 11.81 -29.28
C LEU A 77 -46.69 12.02 -27.99
N SER A 78 -47.87 11.41 -27.88
CA SER A 78 -48.70 11.48 -26.66
C SER A 78 -48.09 10.73 -25.46
N CYS A 79 -47.23 9.74 -25.70
CA CYS A 79 -46.60 8.95 -24.64
C CYS A 79 -45.41 9.67 -23.99
N LEU A 80 -44.72 10.57 -24.70
CA LEU A 80 -43.44 11.18 -24.28
C LEU A 80 -43.48 11.99 -22.98
N GLY A 81 -44.63 12.57 -22.60
CA GLY A 81 -44.74 13.34 -21.36
C GLY A 81 -45.64 12.70 -20.30
N THR A 82 -46.01 11.42 -20.45
CA THR A 82 -46.85 10.75 -19.46
C THR A 82 -46.17 10.72 -18.09
N LYS A 83 -46.87 11.22 -17.07
CA LYS A 83 -46.37 11.27 -15.69
C LYS A 83 -46.28 9.85 -15.12
N GLY A 84 -45.13 9.52 -14.54
CA GLY A 84 -44.89 8.21 -13.94
C GLY A 84 -45.65 8.06 -12.63
N VAL A 85 -46.67 7.22 -12.60
CA VAL A 85 -47.34 6.76 -11.37
C VAL A 85 -46.56 5.56 -10.81
N LYS A 86 -46.50 5.45 -9.47
CA LYS A 86 -45.81 4.37 -8.75
C LYS A 86 -46.44 3.00 -9.04
N GLU A 87 -45.82 2.22 -9.92
CA GLU A 87 -45.87 0.76 -9.88
C GLU A 87 -44.52 0.19 -10.37
N GLU A 88 -43.80 -0.51 -9.49
CA GLU A 88 -42.45 -1.08 -9.71
C GLU A 88 -42.46 -2.50 -10.32
N LYS A 89 -43.51 -2.90 -11.06
CA LYS A 89 -43.64 -4.27 -11.61
C LYS A 89 -43.66 -4.35 -13.13
N ILE A 90 -42.98 -3.42 -13.83
CA ILE A 90 -42.90 -3.42 -15.29
C ILE A 90 -41.46 -3.80 -15.71
N THR A 91 -41.32 -4.93 -16.41
CA THR A 91 -40.03 -5.41 -16.96
C THR A 91 -39.95 -5.14 -18.46
N TRP A 92 -38.73 -4.99 -19.00
CA TRP A 92 -38.51 -4.84 -20.45
C TRP A 92 -39.13 -5.98 -21.27
N ASN A 93 -39.11 -7.22 -20.75
CA ASN A 93 -39.74 -8.36 -21.41
C ASN A 93 -41.25 -8.16 -21.62
N ARG A 94 -41.96 -7.60 -20.61
CA ARG A 94 -43.40 -7.31 -20.72
C ARG A 94 -43.68 -6.21 -21.76
N ILE A 95 -42.80 -5.21 -21.86
CA ILE A 95 -42.89 -4.14 -22.87
C ILE A 95 -42.73 -4.74 -24.28
N TYR A 96 -41.71 -5.56 -24.50
CA TYR A 96 -41.47 -6.20 -25.80
C TYR A 96 -42.65 -7.08 -26.24
N VAL A 97 -43.24 -7.84 -25.31
CA VAL A 97 -44.42 -8.69 -25.60
C VAL A 97 -45.61 -7.83 -26.05
N PHE A 98 -45.95 -6.77 -25.32
CA PHE A 98 -47.08 -5.90 -25.67
C PHE A 98 -46.84 -5.09 -26.95
N LEU A 99 -45.60 -4.67 -27.20
CA LEU A 99 -45.23 -3.96 -28.43
C LEU A 99 -45.32 -4.89 -29.65
N THR A 100 -44.85 -6.14 -29.52
CA THR A 100 -44.90 -7.14 -30.59
C THR A 100 -46.33 -7.56 -30.90
N ILE A 101 -47.12 -7.90 -29.87
CA ILE A 101 -48.55 -8.23 -30.03
C ILE A 101 -49.31 -7.03 -30.62
N GLY A 102 -49.07 -5.83 -30.09
CA GLY A 102 -49.68 -4.60 -30.58
C GLY A 102 -49.37 -4.33 -32.05
N PHE A 103 -48.11 -4.50 -32.46
CA PHE A 103 -47.67 -4.31 -33.84
C PHE A 103 -48.34 -5.31 -34.80
N ILE A 104 -48.35 -6.61 -34.43
CA ILE A 104 -48.97 -7.66 -35.23
C ILE A 104 -50.47 -7.38 -35.41
N LEU A 105 -51.18 -7.15 -34.30
CA LEU A 105 -52.63 -6.92 -34.34
C LEU A 105 -53.02 -5.64 -35.08
N PHE A 106 -52.20 -4.59 -35.02
CA PHE A 106 -52.52 -3.28 -35.60
C PHE A 106 -52.13 -3.17 -37.08
N PHE A 107 -50.92 -3.60 -37.47
CA PHE A 107 -50.43 -3.44 -38.85
C PHE A 107 -50.72 -4.64 -39.75
N LEU A 108 -50.69 -5.87 -39.23
CA LEU A 108 -50.79 -7.10 -40.02
C LEU A 108 -52.20 -7.70 -40.09
N ASN A 109 -53.25 -6.88 -39.90
CA ASN A 109 -54.65 -7.33 -39.92
C ASN A 109 -55.40 -7.00 -41.22
N TRP A 110 -54.73 -6.50 -42.26
CA TRP A 110 -55.35 -6.07 -43.53
C TRP A 110 -56.07 -7.20 -44.28
N TRP A 111 -55.53 -8.42 -44.21
CA TRP A 111 -56.10 -9.61 -44.85
C TRP A 111 -57.45 -10.03 -44.25
N LEU A 112 -57.77 -9.59 -43.01
CA LEU A 112 -59.04 -9.89 -42.36
C LEU A 112 -60.24 -9.32 -43.11
N LEU A 113 -60.06 -8.20 -43.82
CA LEU A 113 -61.12 -7.57 -44.62
C LEU A 113 -61.44 -8.36 -45.90
N PHE A 114 -60.52 -9.20 -46.38
CA PHE A 114 -60.69 -9.99 -47.61
C PHE A 114 -61.22 -11.41 -47.36
N LEU A 115 -61.39 -11.80 -46.10
CA LEU A 115 -61.95 -13.10 -45.73
C LEU A 115 -63.48 -13.11 -45.95
N PRO A 116 -64.07 -14.14 -46.58
CA PRO A 116 -65.50 -14.28 -46.80
C PRO A 116 -66.20 -14.80 -45.52
N LEU A 117 -66.07 -14.05 -44.43
CA LEU A 117 -66.72 -14.34 -43.15
C LEU A 117 -67.77 -13.26 -42.83
N PRO A 118 -68.94 -13.63 -42.28
CA PRO A 118 -70.01 -12.65 -41.97
C PRO A 118 -69.62 -11.63 -40.89
N ALA A 119 -68.54 -11.88 -40.13
CA ALA A 119 -68.03 -11.03 -39.06
C ALA A 119 -66.63 -10.45 -39.34
N ASN A 120 -66.17 -10.47 -40.59
CA ASN A 120 -64.84 -9.99 -41.00
C ASN A 120 -64.55 -8.55 -40.55
N THR A 121 -65.50 -7.63 -40.70
CA THR A 121 -65.40 -6.23 -40.26
C THR A 121 -65.32 -6.11 -38.74
N ALA A 122 -66.10 -6.90 -38.00
CA ALA A 122 -66.06 -6.90 -36.53
C ALA A 122 -64.72 -7.42 -36.00
N LEU A 123 -64.17 -8.47 -36.61
CA LEU A 123 -62.86 -9.03 -36.28
C LEU A 123 -61.72 -8.03 -36.60
N TYR A 124 -61.83 -7.30 -37.71
CA TYR A 124 -60.89 -6.23 -38.06
C TYR A 124 -60.91 -5.10 -37.02
N ILE A 125 -62.10 -4.63 -36.61
CA ILE A 125 -62.25 -3.58 -35.58
C ILE A 125 -61.69 -4.05 -34.24
N PHE A 126 -61.94 -5.31 -33.86
CA PHE A 126 -61.43 -5.89 -32.62
C PHE A 126 -59.89 -5.93 -32.60
N THR A 127 -59.27 -6.47 -33.66
CA THR A 127 -57.80 -6.53 -33.77
C THR A 127 -57.16 -5.15 -33.83
N MET A 128 -57.78 -4.19 -34.55
CA MET A 128 -57.36 -2.79 -34.56
C MET A 128 -57.37 -2.16 -33.16
N THR A 129 -58.46 -2.36 -32.41
CA THR A 129 -58.62 -1.77 -31.07
C THR A 129 -57.68 -2.41 -30.07
N ALA A 130 -57.59 -3.76 -30.05
CA ALA A 130 -56.69 -4.49 -29.19
C ALA A 130 -55.21 -4.18 -29.48
N GLY A 131 -54.85 -4.07 -30.76
CA GLY A 131 -53.51 -3.67 -31.20
C GLY A 131 -53.15 -2.26 -30.74
N TYR A 132 -54.06 -1.30 -30.94
CA TYR A 132 -53.88 0.09 -30.52
C TYR A 132 -53.71 0.24 -29.00
N LEU A 133 -54.56 -0.42 -28.20
CA LEU A 133 -54.47 -0.40 -26.74
C LEU A 133 -53.16 -1.04 -26.24
N SER A 134 -52.68 -2.09 -26.91
CA SER A 134 -51.40 -2.73 -26.58
C SER A 134 -50.22 -1.81 -26.87
N LEU A 135 -50.24 -1.10 -28.01
CA LEU A 135 -49.23 -0.09 -28.36
C LEU A 135 -49.24 1.10 -27.40
N LEU A 136 -50.43 1.57 -26.99
CA LEU A 136 -50.58 2.61 -25.96
C LEU A 136 -49.97 2.18 -24.63
N ALA A 137 -50.29 0.96 -24.16
CA ALA A 137 -49.76 0.42 -22.92
C ALA A 137 -48.22 0.31 -22.96
N ALA A 138 -47.66 -0.22 -24.06
CA ALA A 138 -46.22 -0.31 -24.27
C ALA A 138 -45.55 1.07 -24.29
N GLY A 139 -46.11 2.05 -25.01
CA GLY A 139 -45.58 3.42 -25.09
C GLY A 139 -45.56 4.14 -23.74
N VAL A 140 -46.62 3.99 -22.93
CA VAL A 140 -46.68 4.53 -21.57
C VAL A 140 -45.62 3.87 -20.67
N TRP A 141 -45.42 2.55 -20.78
CA TRP A 141 -44.41 1.83 -20.00
C TRP A 141 -42.98 2.22 -20.36
N ILE A 142 -42.68 2.41 -21.65
CA ILE A 142 -41.36 2.90 -22.13
C ILE A 142 -41.04 4.27 -21.53
N SER A 143 -41.99 5.22 -21.59
CA SER A 143 -41.81 6.56 -21.05
C SER A 143 -41.61 6.58 -19.52
N ARG A 144 -42.13 5.58 -18.80
CA ARG A 144 -41.96 5.45 -17.35
C ARG A 144 -40.59 4.91 -16.96
N LEU A 145 -40.08 3.93 -17.70
CA LEU A 145 -38.83 3.23 -17.37
C LEU A 145 -37.59 4.07 -17.70
N LEU A 146 -37.64 4.89 -18.74
CA LEU A 146 -36.55 5.82 -19.10
C LEU A 146 -36.28 6.93 -18.07
N LYS A 147 -37.13 7.10 -17.04
CA LYS A 147 -37.08 8.23 -16.11
C LYS A 147 -36.58 7.94 -14.69
N ASN A 148 -36.10 6.74 -14.33
CA ASN A 148 -35.48 6.50 -13.01
C ASN A 148 -34.51 5.32 -13.04
N ASN A 149 -33.30 5.48 -12.49
CA ASN A 149 -32.49 4.39 -11.92
C ASN A 149 -31.40 4.95 -10.99
N LEU A 150 -31.83 5.49 -9.84
CA LEU A 150 -30.95 6.03 -8.79
C LEU A 150 -30.38 4.96 -7.84
N MET A 151 -30.94 3.75 -7.85
CA MET A 151 -30.63 2.68 -6.90
C MET A 151 -29.61 1.65 -7.44
N ASP A 152 -29.07 1.85 -8.65
CA ASP A 152 -28.18 0.87 -9.28
C ASP A 152 -26.76 0.85 -8.68
N ASP A 153 -26.34 1.91 -7.97
CA ASP A 153 -25.00 2.03 -7.36
C ASP A 153 -25.07 2.52 -5.90
N VAL A 154 -25.60 1.66 -5.02
CA VAL A 154 -25.77 1.95 -3.57
C VAL A 154 -24.46 2.26 -2.87
N PHE A 155 -23.35 1.69 -3.35
CA PHE A 155 -22.01 1.87 -2.77
C PHE A 155 -21.17 2.94 -3.47
N ASN A 156 -21.78 3.74 -4.36
CA ASN A 156 -21.14 4.85 -5.07
C ASN A 156 -19.83 4.45 -5.80
N THR A 157 -19.71 3.18 -6.19
CA THR A 157 -18.46 2.61 -6.69
C THR A 157 -18.08 3.21 -8.04
N GLU A 158 -19.06 3.57 -8.86
CA GLU A 158 -18.82 4.18 -10.16
C GLU A 158 -18.31 5.63 -10.02
N ASN A 159 -18.91 6.42 -9.12
CA ASN A 159 -18.51 7.81 -8.91
C ASN A 159 -17.17 7.95 -8.17
N GLU A 160 -16.80 6.96 -7.36
CA GLU A 160 -15.49 6.87 -6.68
C GLU A 160 -14.41 6.23 -7.58
N SER A 161 -14.77 5.69 -8.74
CA SER A 161 -13.81 5.15 -9.70
C SER A 161 -13.15 6.25 -10.52
N PHE A 162 -11.85 6.11 -10.80
CA PHE A 162 -11.09 7.08 -11.58
C PHE A 162 -10.08 6.38 -12.50
N ALA A 163 -9.67 7.08 -13.56
CA ALA A 163 -8.66 6.58 -14.51
C ALA A 163 -7.29 6.50 -13.82
N GLN A 164 -6.56 5.42 -14.08
CA GLN A 164 -5.23 5.17 -13.52
C GLN A 164 -4.20 5.04 -14.65
N GLU A 165 -2.90 5.02 -14.31
CA GLU A 165 -1.84 4.87 -15.31
C GLU A 165 -1.91 3.48 -15.95
N THR A 166 -1.88 3.46 -17.28
CA THR A 166 -2.02 2.23 -18.09
C THR A 166 -0.74 1.91 -18.85
N ARG A 167 0.19 2.86 -18.92
CA ARG A 167 1.48 2.67 -19.59
C ARG A 167 2.48 2.06 -18.62
N LEU A 168 3.24 1.09 -19.11
CA LEU A 168 4.44 0.62 -18.43
C LEU A 168 5.58 1.63 -18.68
N ILE A 169 6.15 2.18 -17.62
CA ILE A 169 7.24 3.17 -17.70
C ILE A 169 8.47 2.59 -16.99
N GLU A 170 9.39 2.05 -17.77
CA GLU A 170 10.62 1.41 -17.29
C GLU A 170 11.84 2.31 -17.44
N ASN A 171 12.74 2.19 -16.47
CA ASN A 171 14.03 2.85 -16.41
C ASN A 171 15.01 2.03 -15.56
N GLU A 172 16.24 2.53 -15.42
CA GLU A 172 17.36 1.89 -14.71
C GLU A 172 17.10 1.55 -13.23
N TYR A 173 16.11 2.20 -12.61
CA TYR A 173 15.84 2.15 -11.15
C TYR A 173 14.41 1.71 -10.81
N SER A 174 13.51 1.75 -11.77
CA SER A 174 12.06 1.69 -11.55
C SER A 174 11.61 0.37 -10.93
N ILE A 175 10.47 0.39 -10.27
CA ILE A 175 9.74 -0.83 -9.88
C ILE A 175 8.35 -0.74 -10.50
N ASN A 176 7.99 -1.75 -11.29
CA ASN A 176 6.76 -1.76 -12.08
C ASN A 176 5.86 -2.89 -11.60
N LEU A 177 4.64 -2.55 -11.16
CA LEU A 177 3.68 -3.51 -10.61
C LEU A 177 2.46 -3.55 -11.54
N PRO A 178 2.13 -4.71 -12.15
CA PRO A 178 0.93 -4.83 -12.97
C PRO A 178 -0.31 -4.77 -12.09
N THR A 179 -1.35 -4.09 -12.56
CA THR A 179 -2.57 -3.89 -11.77
C THR A 179 -3.86 -4.11 -12.55
N ARG A 180 -4.94 -4.34 -11.80
CA ARG A 180 -6.31 -4.27 -12.30
C ARG A 180 -7.12 -3.27 -11.51
N PHE A 181 -7.82 -2.37 -12.21
CA PHE A 181 -8.63 -1.35 -11.58
C PHE A 181 -10.01 -1.23 -12.22
N TYR A 182 -10.99 -0.88 -11.40
CA TYR A 182 -12.36 -0.67 -11.85
C TYR A 182 -12.56 0.78 -12.30
N TYR A 183 -13.02 0.99 -13.53
CA TYR A 183 -13.35 2.31 -14.08
C TYR A 183 -14.34 2.18 -15.24
N LYS A 184 -15.33 3.08 -15.32
CA LYS A 184 -16.38 3.09 -16.36
C LYS A 184 -17.14 1.76 -16.46
N LYS A 185 -17.59 1.24 -15.32
CA LYS A 185 -18.30 -0.06 -15.19
C LYS A 185 -17.54 -1.30 -15.69
N LYS A 186 -16.21 -1.23 -15.79
CA LYS A 186 -15.37 -2.34 -16.27
C LYS A 186 -14.08 -2.43 -15.47
N TRP A 187 -13.53 -3.63 -15.40
CA TRP A 187 -12.16 -3.85 -14.96
C TRP A 187 -11.21 -3.57 -16.12
N ASN A 188 -10.15 -2.82 -15.86
CA ASN A 188 -9.13 -2.41 -16.81
C ASN A 188 -7.77 -2.84 -16.26
N ASP A 189 -6.87 -3.25 -17.15
CA ASP A 189 -5.48 -3.52 -16.78
C ASP A 189 -4.69 -2.19 -16.74
N GLY A 190 -3.72 -2.11 -15.84
CA GLY A 190 -2.90 -0.93 -15.64
C GLY A 190 -1.54 -1.24 -14.99
N TRP A 191 -0.83 -0.18 -14.60
CA TRP A 191 0.49 -0.28 -14.01
C TRP A 191 0.69 0.75 -12.90
N ILE A 192 1.30 0.32 -11.79
CA ILE A 192 1.92 1.23 -10.85
C ILE A 192 3.41 1.29 -11.16
N ASN A 193 3.87 2.47 -11.60
CA ASN A 193 5.27 2.70 -11.98
C ASN A 193 5.97 3.53 -10.90
N VAL A 194 6.81 2.90 -10.08
CA VAL A 194 7.71 3.60 -9.17
C VAL A 194 8.96 4.00 -9.93
N VAL A 195 8.89 5.07 -10.71
CA VAL A 195 10.01 5.55 -11.55
C VAL A 195 11.18 6.11 -10.74
N ASN A 196 10.92 6.56 -9.50
CA ASN A 196 11.93 7.08 -8.58
C ASN A 196 11.81 6.43 -7.19
N PRO A 197 12.44 5.27 -6.97
CA PRO A 197 12.44 4.62 -5.65
C PRO A 197 13.32 5.35 -4.62
N PHE A 198 14.18 6.28 -5.05
CA PHE A 198 15.03 7.06 -4.15
C PHE A 198 14.27 8.15 -3.38
N ARG A 199 12.99 8.38 -3.70
CA ARG A 199 12.08 9.17 -2.87
C ARG A 199 11.49 8.40 -1.69
N ALA A 200 12.03 7.21 -1.42
CA ALA A 200 11.52 6.24 -0.46
C ALA A 200 10.09 5.78 -0.76
N SER A 201 9.78 4.61 -0.23
CA SER A 201 8.49 3.95 -0.37
C SER A 201 8.03 3.46 0.99
N MET A 202 6.81 3.78 1.38
CA MET A 202 6.16 3.18 2.53
C MET A 202 5.06 2.22 2.09
N VAL A 203 4.97 1.09 2.78
CA VAL A 203 4.00 0.03 2.54
C VAL A 203 3.22 -0.20 3.82
N LEU A 204 1.98 0.27 3.84
CA LEU A 204 1.05 0.23 4.96
C LEU A 204 0.04 -0.91 4.79
N GLY A 205 -0.47 -1.44 5.89
CA GLY A 205 -1.50 -2.48 5.85
C GLY A 205 -1.46 -3.42 7.03
N THR A 206 -2.62 -3.87 7.51
CA THR A 206 -2.74 -4.90 8.54
C THR A 206 -2.11 -6.23 8.10
N PRO A 207 -1.77 -7.13 9.04
CA PRO A 207 -1.34 -8.48 8.70
C PRO A 207 -2.32 -9.17 7.75
N GLY A 208 -1.82 -9.82 6.70
CA GLY A 208 -2.65 -10.48 5.69
C GLY A 208 -3.15 -9.58 4.54
N SER A 209 -2.91 -8.26 4.58
CA SER A 209 -3.27 -7.35 3.46
C SER A 209 -2.50 -7.61 2.16
N GLY A 210 -1.39 -8.35 2.21
CA GLY A 210 -0.57 -8.70 1.05
C GLY A 210 0.68 -7.83 0.85
N LYS A 211 1.05 -6.98 1.83
CA LYS A 211 2.21 -6.05 1.73
C LYS A 211 3.48 -6.71 1.18
N SER A 212 3.93 -7.78 1.84
CA SER A 212 5.20 -8.43 1.52
C SER A 212 5.13 -9.11 0.16
N TYR A 213 4.07 -9.87 -0.08
CA TYR A 213 3.86 -10.63 -1.31
C TYR A 213 3.69 -9.74 -2.56
N ALA A 214 2.91 -8.67 -2.46
CA ALA A 214 2.58 -7.81 -3.60
C ALA A 214 3.65 -6.75 -3.87
N ILE A 215 4.33 -6.24 -2.84
CA ILE A 215 5.20 -5.06 -2.97
C ILE A 215 6.64 -5.39 -2.59
N VAL A 216 6.91 -5.83 -1.35
CA VAL A 216 8.29 -6.04 -0.86
C VAL A 216 9.04 -7.07 -1.72
N ASN A 217 8.39 -8.18 -2.07
CA ASN A 217 8.97 -9.21 -2.93
C ASN A 217 9.31 -8.66 -4.32
N ASN A 218 8.45 -7.81 -4.90
CA ASN A 218 8.70 -7.18 -6.19
C ASN A 218 9.85 -6.17 -6.13
N TYR A 219 10.00 -5.44 -5.02
CA TYR A 219 11.17 -4.59 -4.78
C TYR A 219 12.45 -5.41 -4.76
N ILE A 220 12.50 -6.49 -3.97
CA ILE A 220 13.67 -7.38 -3.90
C ILE A 220 14.04 -7.88 -5.29
N LYS A 221 13.07 -8.45 -6.02
CA LYS A 221 13.32 -9.05 -7.34
C LYS A 221 13.83 -8.04 -8.35
N GLN A 222 13.04 -6.98 -8.60
CA GLN A 222 13.37 -6.01 -9.65
C GLN A 222 14.63 -5.20 -9.35
N GLN A 223 14.95 -4.94 -8.08
CA GLN A 223 16.20 -4.24 -7.73
C GLN A 223 17.43 -5.14 -7.93
N ILE A 224 17.33 -6.43 -7.61
CA ILE A 224 18.39 -7.40 -7.88
C ILE A 224 18.59 -7.54 -9.41
N GLU A 225 17.52 -7.69 -10.19
CA GLU A 225 17.57 -7.69 -11.67
C GLU A 225 18.28 -6.46 -12.23
N LYS A 226 18.04 -5.31 -11.61
CA LYS A 226 18.62 -4.02 -12.02
C LYS A 226 20.01 -3.76 -11.45
N GLY A 227 20.62 -4.70 -10.73
CA GLY A 227 22.01 -4.57 -10.26
C GLY A 227 22.19 -3.68 -9.02
N PHE A 228 21.21 -3.64 -8.11
CA PHE A 228 21.34 -2.94 -6.83
C PHE A 228 22.14 -3.77 -5.81
N ALA A 229 22.94 -3.11 -4.98
CA ALA A 229 23.31 -3.68 -3.68
C ALA A 229 22.09 -3.60 -2.75
N VAL A 230 21.80 -4.64 -1.96
CA VAL A 230 20.55 -4.69 -1.20
C VAL A 230 20.82 -5.08 0.25
N TYR A 231 20.30 -4.27 1.16
CA TYR A 231 20.12 -4.58 2.56
C TYR A 231 18.67 -5.02 2.79
N ILE A 232 18.46 -6.20 3.36
CA ILE A 232 17.14 -6.74 3.66
C ILE A 232 17.07 -7.07 5.15
N TYR A 233 16.12 -6.45 5.84
CA TYR A 233 15.73 -6.85 7.18
C TYR A 233 14.57 -7.85 7.10
N ASP A 234 14.88 -9.12 7.37
CA ASP A 234 13.94 -10.24 7.29
C ASP A 234 13.40 -10.55 8.69
N TYR A 235 12.27 -9.93 9.03
CA TYR A 235 11.62 -10.10 10.33
C TYR A 235 11.13 -11.54 10.57
N LYS A 236 10.78 -12.26 9.50
CA LYS A 236 10.30 -13.65 9.52
C LYS A 236 11.29 -14.55 8.81
N PHE A 237 12.55 -14.46 9.20
CA PHE A 237 13.61 -15.21 8.58
C PHE A 237 13.26 -16.72 8.48
N PRO A 238 13.41 -17.38 7.32
CA PRO A 238 14.12 -16.93 6.12
C PRO A 238 13.22 -16.47 4.94
N ASP A 239 12.00 -15.97 5.18
CA ASP A 239 11.00 -15.69 4.12
C ASP A 239 11.55 -14.80 2.99
N LEU A 240 12.11 -13.63 3.31
CA LEU A 240 12.67 -12.71 2.31
C LEU A 240 14.07 -13.14 1.86
N SER A 241 14.80 -13.80 2.75
CA SER A 241 16.15 -14.30 2.52
C SER A 241 16.18 -15.32 1.37
N GLU A 242 15.24 -16.26 1.36
CA GLU A 242 15.14 -17.29 0.31
C GLU A 242 14.83 -16.68 -1.06
N ILE A 243 13.94 -15.68 -1.09
CA ILE A 243 13.58 -14.97 -2.32
C ILE A 243 14.81 -14.22 -2.85
N ALA A 244 15.48 -13.45 -2.00
CA ALA A 244 16.65 -12.67 -2.40
C ALA A 244 17.79 -13.55 -2.93
N TYR A 245 18.09 -14.66 -2.22
CA TYR A 245 19.14 -15.59 -2.64
C TYR A 245 18.84 -16.25 -3.99
N ASN A 246 17.64 -16.84 -4.13
CA ASN A 246 17.27 -17.56 -5.35
C ASN A 246 17.13 -16.64 -6.56
N HIS A 247 16.68 -15.41 -6.32
CA HIS A 247 16.59 -14.41 -7.37
C HIS A 247 17.97 -13.87 -7.77
N LEU A 248 18.88 -13.70 -6.80
CA LEU A 248 20.26 -13.29 -7.10
C LEU A 248 21.00 -14.32 -7.96
N ILE A 249 20.97 -15.60 -7.61
CA ILE A 249 21.71 -16.64 -8.35
C ILE A 249 21.25 -16.79 -9.81
N SER A 250 20.02 -16.36 -10.13
CA SER A 250 19.47 -16.38 -11.49
C SER A 250 19.70 -15.09 -12.27
N HIS A 251 20.15 -14.01 -11.62
CA HIS A 251 20.30 -12.67 -12.22
C HIS A 251 21.66 -12.02 -11.96
N LEU A 252 22.70 -12.84 -11.76
CA LEU A 252 24.08 -12.35 -11.59
C LEU A 252 24.59 -11.53 -12.78
N ASP A 253 24.05 -11.76 -13.97
CA ASP A 253 24.43 -11.06 -15.21
C ASP A 253 23.98 -9.59 -15.22
N GLY A 254 23.05 -9.19 -14.34
CA GLY A 254 22.65 -7.79 -14.14
C GLY A 254 23.71 -6.92 -13.47
N TYR A 255 24.82 -7.52 -13.01
CA TYR A 255 25.87 -6.84 -12.25
C TYR A 255 27.18 -6.78 -13.01
N LYS A 256 27.81 -5.59 -13.02
CA LYS A 256 29.18 -5.43 -13.53
C LYS A 256 30.20 -6.23 -12.70
N VAL A 257 30.06 -6.17 -11.38
CA VAL A 257 30.81 -6.98 -10.42
C VAL A 257 29.81 -7.85 -9.68
N LYS A 258 29.96 -9.17 -9.78
CA LYS A 258 29.01 -10.12 -9.20
C LYS A 258 28.98 -9.96 -7.67
N PRO A 259 27.83 -9.66 -7.07
CA PRO A 259 27.76 -9.44 -5.63
C PRO A 259 27.83 -10.76 -4.88
N LYS A 260 28.33 -10.70 -3.65
CA LYS A 260 28.28 -11.82 -2.72
C LYS A 260 27.03 -11.72 -1.84
N PHE A 261 26.47 -12.88 -1.48
CA PHE A 261 25.31 -12.97 -0.59
C PHE A 261 25.78 -13.21 0.84
N TYR A 262 25.45 -12.28 1.73
CA TYR A 262 25.80 -12.31 3.14
C TYR A 262 24.55 -12.40 4.01
N MET A 263 24.71 -13.05 5.15
CA MET A 263 23.63 -13.33 6.09
C MET A 263 24.11 -13.08 7.51
N ILE A 264 23.31 -12.38 8.32
CA ILE A 264 23.49 -12.30 9.77
C ILE A 264 22.29 -12.97 10.41
N ASN A 265 22.55 -13.99 11.24
CA ASN A 265 21.53 -14.75 11.96
C ASN A 265 22.06 -15.17 13.34
N PHE A 266 21.35 -14.79 14.41
CA PHE A 266 21.74 -15.10 15.78
C PHE A 266 21.13 -16.40 16.35
N ASP A 267 20.15 -17.00 15.67
CA ASP A 267 19.56 -18.27 16.07
C ASP A 267 20.35 -19.47 15.56
N ASP A 268 20.81 -19.42 14.31
CA ASP A 268 21.59 -20.48 13.67
C ASP A 268 22.91 -19.94 13.11
N PRO A 269 24.00 -20.02 13.90
CA PRO A 269 25.34 -19.62 13.47
C PRO A 269 25.85 -20.32 12.21
N ARG A 270 25.31 -21.48 11.81
CA ARG A 270 25.66 -22.11 10.52
C ARG A 270 25.20 -21.30 9.32
N LYS A 271 24.12 -20.54 9.51
CA LYS A 271 23.48 -19.70 8.49
C LYS A 271 23.80 -18.22 8.71
N SER A 272 24.91 -17.94 9.39
CA SER A 272 25.39 -16.58 9.64
C SER A 272 26.85 -16.47 9.25
N HIS A 273 27.17 -15.39 8.56
CA HIS A 273 28.51 -14.83 8.56
C HIS A 273 28.76 -14.10 9.88
N ARG A 274 30.02 -13.86 10.18
CA ARG A 274 30.47 -13.08 11.33
C ARG A 274 30.84 -11.67 10.88
N CYS A 275 30.43 -10.66 11.65
CA CYS A 275 30.73 -9.28 11.35
C CYS A 275 30.78 -8.46 12.63
N ASN A 276 31.80 -7.65 12.82
CA ASN A 276 31.88 -6.75 13.95
C ASN A 276 31.28 -5.39 13.58
N PRO A 277 30.11 -4.99 14.12
CA PRO A 277 29.50 -3.71 13.75
C PRO A 277 30.29 -2.52 14.29
N ILE A 278 31.09 -2.69 15.34
CA ILE A 278 31.94 -1.64 15.91
C ILE A 278 33.41 -1.84 15.53
N ASN A 279 33.67 -2.37 14.32
CA ASN A 279 35.03 -2.60 13.86
C ASN A 279 35.86 -1.31 13.93
N PRO A 280 37.06 -1.36 14.55
CA PRO A 280 37.88 -0.19 14.81
C PRO A 280 38.27 0.55 13.54
N ALA A 281 38.39 -0.12 12.38
CA ALA A 281 38.75 0.52 11.11
C ALA A 281 37.76 1.61 10.68
N PHE A 282 36.52 1.57 11.17
CA PHE A 282 35.47 2.53 10.82
C PHE A 282 35.15 3.53 11.94
N MET A 283 35.97 3.59 12.99
CA MET A 283 35.88 4.59 14.07
C MET A 283 37.08 5.51 13.99
N THR A 284 36.81 6.77 13.66
CA THR A 284 37.83 7.82 13.48
C THR A 284 37.90 8.76 14.67
N ASP A 285 36.77 8.98 15.34
CA ASP A 285 36.64 9.90 16.46
C ASP A 285 35.75 9.28 17.55
N ILE A 286 35.89 9.72 18.79
CA ILE A 286 35.11 9.21 19.92
C ILE A 286 33.60 9.43 19.74
N SER A 287 33.20 10.42 18.94
CA SER A 287 31.81 10.60 18.51
C SER A 287 31.24 9.37 17.78
N ASP A 288 32.05 8.60 17.04
CA ASP A 288 31.61 7.34 16.42
C ASP A 288 31.27 6.28 17.49
N ALA A 289 32.06 6.21 18.56
CA ALA A 289 31.81 5.32 19.69
C ALA A 289 30.56 5.76 20.47
N TYR A 290 30.37 7.08 20.66
CA TYR A 290 29.16 7.63 21.25
C TYR A 290 27.91 7.32 20.41
N GLU A 291 27.97 7.48 19.08
CA GLU A 291 26.87 7.13 18.19
C GLU A 291 26.47 5.65 18.28
N ALA A 292 27.46 4.75 18.37
CA ALA A 292 27.25 3.32 18.54
C ALA A 292 26.58 3.02 19.90
N SER A 293 27.14 3.54 21.00
CA SER A 293 26.59 3.38 22.35
C SER A 293 25.17 3.92 22.47
N TYR A 294 24.92 5.08 21.88
CA TYR A 294 23.60 5.70 21.88
C TYR A 294 22.58 4.81 21.14
N THR A 295 22.95 4.26 19.98
CA THR A 295 22.10 3.33 19.22
C THR A 295 21.78 2.06 20.02
N ILE A 296 22.79 1.50 20.70
CA ILE A 296 22.67 0.33 21.58
C ILE A 296 21.65 0.62 22.68
N MET A 297 21.83 1.71 23.41
CA MET A 297 21.01 2.05 24.58
C MET A 297 19.56 2.35 24.21
N LEU A 298 19.31 3.08 23.11
CA LEU A 298 17.94 3.36 22.67
C LEU A 298 17.20 2.11 22.18
N ASN A 299 17.90 1.18 21.51
CA ASN A 299 17.27 -0.09 21.11
C ASN A 299 16.98 -1.00 22.31
N LEU A 300 17.75 -0.90 23.40
CA LEU A 300 17.47 -1.58 24.66
C LEU A 300 16.30 -0.95 25.41
N ASN A 301 16.21 0.38 25.43
CA ASN A 301 15.16 1.10 26.11
C ASN A 301 14.55 2.21 25.25
N ARG A 302 13.51 1.85 24.48
CA ARG A 302 12.81 2.78 23.57
C ARG A 302 12.21 3.99 24.27
N SER A 303 11.90 3.89 25.57
CA SER A 303 11.37 5.04 26.33
C SER A 303 12.38 6.19 26.45
N TRP A 304 13.67 5.94 26.20
CA TRP A 304 14.71 6.96 26.22
C TRP A 304 14.73 7.83 24.97
N ILE A 305 14.08 7.42 23.87
CA ILE A 305 13.97 8.21 22.64
C ILE A 305 13.31 9.57 22.92
N THR A 306 12.37 9.63 23.87
CA THR A 306 11.67 10.87 24.25
C THR A 306 12.33 11.65 25.39
N LYS A 307 13.41 11.12 25.98
CA LYS A 307 14.10 11.67 27.16
C LYS A 307 15.56 12.07 26.88
N GLN A 308 15.86 12.44 25.62
CA GLN A 308 17.22 12.83 25.22
C GLN A 308 17.68 14.06 26.02
N GLY A 309 18.95 14.05 26.47
CA GLY A 309 19.51 15.10 27.31
C GLY A 309 19.24 14.95 28.81
N ASP A 310 18.46 13.94 29.23
CA ASP A 310 18.37 13.55 30.65
C ASP A 310 19.67 12.85 31.07
N PHE A 311 20.27 13.31 32.17
CA PHE A 311 21.50 12.73 32.72
C PHE A 311 21.37 11.22 32.97
N PHE A 312 20.18 10.74 33.37
CA PHE A 312 19.94 9.30 33.56
C PHE A 312 20.11 8.48 32.27
N VAL A 313 19.85 9.10 31.11
CA VAL A 313 20.00 8.49 29.79
C VAL A 313 21.42 8.66 29.27
N GLU A 314 22.02 9.84 29.46
CA GLU A 314 23.36 10.16 28.96
C GLU A 314 24.47 9.38 29.68
N SER A 315 24.36 9.21 31.01
CA SER A 315 25.38 8.50 31.81
C SER A 315 25.75 7.10 31.29
N PRO A 316 24.80 6.16 31.08
CA PRO A 316 25.14 4.84 30.55
C PRO A 316 25.66 4.87 29.10
N ILE A 317 25.22 5.84 28.30
CA ILE A 317 25.69 6.01 26.92
C ILE A 317 27.15 6.44 26.90
N ILE A 318 27.50 7.45 27.70
CA ILE A 318 28.87 7.96 27.81
C ILE A 318 29.79 6.86 28.34
N LEU A 319 29.39 6.12 29.38
CA LEU A 319 30.22 5.03 29.91
C LEU A 319 30.50 3.98 28.84
N LEU A 320 29.48 3.52 28.11
CA LEU A 320 29.70 2.53 27.06
C LEU A 320 30.54 3.09 25.91
N ALA A 321 30.38 4.37 25.56
CA ALA A 321 31.19 5.05 24.55
C ALA A 321 32.67 5.07 24.94
N SER A 322 32.96 5.41 26.20
CA SER A 322 34.31 5.38 26.76
C SER A 322 34.91 3.97 26.73
N ILE A 323 34.12 2.92 27.02
CA ILE A 323 34.58 1.53 26.94
C ILE A 323 34.89 1.13 25.49
N ILE A 324 34.00 1.45 24.55
CA ILE A 324 34.22 1.14 23.11
C ILE A 324 35.49 1.86 22.61
N TRP A 325 35.65 3.13 22.96
CA TRP A 325 36.83 3.91 22.59
C TRP A 325 38.11 3.39 23.23
N PHE A 326 38.07 3.02 24.52
CA PHE A 326 39.18 2.35 25.19
C PHE A 326 39.60 1.07 24.46
N LEU A 327 38.64 0.19 24.12
CA LEU A 327 38.95 -1.04 23.40
C LEU A 327 39.49 -0.78 21.98
N LYS A 328 39.14 0.36 21.37
CA LYS A 328 39.65 0.81 20.06
C LYS A 328 41.12 1.25 20.14
N ILE A 329 41.53 1.94 21.21
CA ILE A 329 42.92 2.40 21.37
C ILE A 329 43.82 1.30 21.98
N TYR A 330 43.27 0.47 22.86
CA TYR A 330 44.00 -0.61 23.53
C TYR A 330 44.48 -1.66 22.52
N GLN A 331 45.81 -1.89 22.50
CA GLN A 331 46.50 -2.80 21.57
C GLN A 331 46.06 -2.63 20.10
N GLY A 332 45.85 -1.38 19.66
CA GLY A 332 45.48 -1.06 18.28
C GLY A 332 44.08 -1.54 17.86
N GLY A 333 43.18 -1.78 18.81
CA GLY A 333 41.79 -2.13 18.52
C GLY A 333 41.52 -3.64 18.40
N LYS A 334 42.51 -4.49 18.73
CA LYS A 334 42.40 -5.95 18.62
C LYS A 334 41.16 -6.53 19.32
N TYR A 335 40.76 -5.95 20.45
CA TYR A 335 39.62 -6.40 21.26
C TYR A 335 38.39 -5.50 21.11
N CYS A 336 38.40 -4.58 20.14
CA CYS A 336 37.29 -3.65 19.90
C CYS A 336 36.13 -4.38 19.20
N THR A 337 35.33 -5.09 19.98
CA THR A 337 34.13 -5.79 19.53
C THR A 337 33.00 -5.61 20.53
N PHE A 338 31.76 -5.71 20.09
CA PHE A 338 30.61 -5.52 20.96
C PHE A 338 30.57 -6.52 22.16
N PRO A 339 30.88 -7.82 21.97
CA PRO A 339 31.00 -8.76 23.09
C PRO A 339 32.05 -8.37 24.14
N HIS A 340 33.23 -7.89 23.71
CA HIS A 340 34.26 -7.43 24.65
C HIS A 340 33.80 -6.18 25.43
N ALA A 341 33.10 -5.25 24.77
CA ALA A 341 32.55 -4.07 25.43
C ALA A 341 31.50 -4.45 26.50
N ILE A 342 30.62 -5.41 26.22
CA ILE A 342 29.63 -5.91 27.19
C ILE A 342 30.32 -6.61 28.37
N GLU A 343 31.30 -7.48 28.11
CA GLU A 343 32.03 -8.16 29.17
C GLU A 343 32.81 -7.17 30.04
N PHE A 344 33.43 -6.14 29.45
CA PHE A 344 34.16 -5.11 30.19
C PHE A 344 33.23 -4.27 31.07
N LEU A 345 32.08 -3.84 30.53
CA LEU A 345 31.05 -3.12 31.30
C LEU A 345 30.54 -3.94 32.51
N ASN A 346 30.57 -5.27 32.41
CA ASN A 346 30.10 -6.15 33.46
C ASN A 346 31.09 -6.34 34.62
N LYS A 347 32.30 -5.82 34.51
CA LYS A 347 33.33 -5.91 35.56
C LYS A 347 33.05 -4.93 36.71
N LYS A 348 33.92 -4.95 37.72
CA LYS A 348 33.78 -4.07 38.89
C LYS A 348 33.98 -2.64 38.45
N TYR A 349 33.12 -1.73 38.91
CA TYR A 349 33.21 -0.31 38.56
C TYR A 349 34.54 0.30 39.02
N ALA A 350 35.08 -0.11 40.17
CA ALA A 350 36.38 0.35 40.65
C ALA A 350 37.48 0.09 39.61
N ASP A 351 37.61 -1.15 39.14
CA ASP A 351 38.60 -1.53 38.13
C ASP A 351 38.33 -0.80 36.80
N THR A 352 37.07 -0.76 36.38
CA THR A 352 36.64 -0.14 35.11
C THR A 352 36.99 1.35 35.08
N PHE A 353 36.58 2.11 36.10
CA PHE A 353 36.86 3.55 36.15
C PHE A 353 38.35 3.84 36.28
N THR A 354 39.08 3.08 37.10
CA THR A 354 40.54 3.23 37.25
C THR A 354 41.26 3.05 35.91
N ILE A 355 40.87 2.05 35.12
CA ILE A 355 41.46 1.83 33.80
C ILE A 355 41.08 2.96 32.86
N LEU A 356 39.79 3.29 32.74
CA LEU A 356 39.33 4.28 31.76
C LEU A 356 39.90 5.69 32.04
N THR A 357 40.03 6.11 33.30
CA THR A 357 40.61 7.43 33.65
C THR A 357 42.11 7.50 33.45
N SER A 358 42.80 6.36 33.36
CA SER A 358 44.24 6.34 33.05
C SER A 358 44.56 6.75 31.60
N TYR A 359 43.54 6.91 30.75
CA TYR A 359 43.67 7.35 29.36
C TYR A 359 43.27 8.82 29.21
N PRO A 360 44.18 9.72 28.82
CA PRO A 360 43.91 11.16 28.70
C PRO A 360 42.75 11.51 27.78
N GLU A 361 42.55 10.74 26.70
CA GLU A 361 41.47 10.96 25.73
C GLU A 361 40.06 10.79 26.35
N LEU A 362 39.95 10.08 27.47
CA LEU A 362 38.68 9.79 28.14
C LEU A 362 38.41 10.69 29.35
N GLU A 363 39.39 11.48 29.80
CA GLU A 363 39.32 12.27 31.03
C GLU A 363 38.07 13.16 31.09
N ASN A 364 37.83 13.95 30.04
CA ASN A 364 36.68 14.86 29.95
C ASN A 364 35.33 14.13 29.98
N TYR A 365 35.26 12.92 29.42
CA TYR A 365 34.03 12.12 29.39
C TYR A 365 33.75 11.46 30.74
N LEU A 366 34.79 11.20 31.52
CA LEU A 366 34.71 10.49 32.80
C LEU A 366 34.65 11.42 34.00
N SER A 367 35.03 12.69 33.87
CA SER A 367 35.01 13.67 34.97
C SER A 367 33.69 13.69 35.76
N PRO A 368 32.49 13.72 35.13
CA PRO A 368 31.23 13.68 35.88
C PRO A 368 31.03 12.40 36.71
N PHE A 369 31.59 11.28 36.24
CA PHE A 369 31.53 10.00 36.96
C PHE A 369 32.51 10.00 38.13
N MET A 370 33.70 10.59 37.95
CA MET A 370 34.70 10.70 39.00
C MET A 370 34.24 11.63 40.11
N ASP A 371 33.65 12.78 39.78
CA ASP A 371 33.08 13.70 40.75
C ASP A 371 32.01 13.01 41.60
N ALA A 372 31.12 12.22 40.98
CA ALA A 372 30.12 11.43 41.69
C ALA A 372 30.73 10.31 42.54
N TRP A 373 31.81 9.68 42.06
CA TRP A 373 32.51 8.61 42.75
C TRP A 373 33.28 9.09 43.98
N GLU A 374 33.83 10.30 43.93
CA GLU A 374 34.56 10.97 45.01
C GLU A 374 33.61 11.64 46.02
N SER A 375 32.47 12.17 45.56
CA SER A 375 31.47 12.86 46.40
C SER A 375 30.54 11.91 47.19
N ASN A 376 30.90 10.64 47.34
CA ASN A 376 30.12 9.62 48.04
C ASN A 376 28.71 9.38 47.45
N ALA A 377 28.48 9.71 46.17
CA ALA A 377 27.22 9.52 45.44
C ALA A 377 27.21 8.20 44.64
N GLN A 378 27.97 7.20 45.10
CA GLN A 378 28.19 5.94 44.38
C GLN A 378 26.90 5.15 44.17
N ASP A 379 25.99 5.12 45.14
CA ASP A 379 24.71 4.39 45.04
C ASP A 379 23.82 4.94 43.93
N GLN A 380 23.78 6.27 43.77
CA GLN A 380 23.02 6.92 42.71
C GLN A 380 23.62 6.63 41.34
N LEU A 381 24.95 6.70 41.21
CA LEU A 381 25.64 6.36 39.98
C LEU A 381 25.44 4.88 39.62
N GLN A 382 25.56 3.97 40.58
CA GLN A 382 25.30 2.56 40.37
C GLN A 382 23.86 2.31 39.89
N GLY A 383 22.88 3.01 40.45
CA GLY A 383 21.49 2.95 40.00
C GLY A 383 21.32 3.36 38.53
N GLN A 384 22.00 4.42 38.10
CA GLN A 384 21.99 4.87 36.70
C GLN A 384 22.67 3.86 35.77
N LEU A 385 23.85 3.38 36.12
CA LEU A 385 24.61 2.44 35.29
C LEU A 385 23.95 1.05 35.22
N ALA A 386 23.29 0.63 36.31
CA ALA A 386 22.51 -0.61 36.34
C ALA A 386 21.39 -0.63 35.29
N SER A 387 20.85 0.54 34.93
CA SER A 387 19.81 0.66 33.90
C SER A 387 20.26 0.20 32.51
N ALA A 388 21.57 0.23 32.24
CA ALA A 388 22.18 -0.30 31.03
C ALA A 388 22.80 -1.69 31.21
N LYS A 389 23.48 -1.92 32.34
CA LYS A 389 24.18 -3.18 32.64
C LYS A 389 23.22 -4.38 32.67
N ILE A 390 22.03 -4.21 33.26
CA ILE A 390 21.04 -5.30 33.37
C ILE A 390 20.49 -5.70 31.98
N PRO A 391 19.96 -4.78 31.14
CA PRO A 391 19.52 -5.14 29.79
C PRO A 391 20.62 -5.72 28.90
N LEU A 392 21.83 -5.14 28.92
CA LEU A 392 22.96 -5.66 28.15
C LEU A 392 23.33 -7.08 28.57
N SER A 393 23.31 -7.37 29.87
CA SER A 393 23.59 -8.71 30.39
C SER A 393 22.59 -9.76 29.91
N ARG A 394 21.33 -9.39 29.67
CA ARG A 394 20.30 -10.31 29.17
C ARG A 394 20.51 -10.72 27.71
N MET A 395 21.31 -9.97 26.95
CA MET A 395 21.61 -10.29 25.54
C MET A 395 22.80 -11.24 25.38
N ILE A 396 23.59 -11.43 26.44
CA ILE A 396 24.79 -12.25 26.41
C ILE A 396 24.40 -13.68 26.04
N SER A 397 24.90 -14.15 24.89
CA SER A 397 24.76 -15.53 24.46
C SER A 397 25.98 -15.96 23.63
N PRO A 398 26.35 -17.25 23.66
CA PRO A 398 27.47 -17.76 22.86
C PRO A 398 27.30 -17.48 21.36
N ALA A 399 26.09 -17.64 20.83
CA ALA A 399 25.79 -17.37 19.42
C ALA A 399 26.00 -15.89 19.03
N LEU A 400 25.53 -14.95 19.85
CA LEU A 400 25.76 -13.52 19.62
C LEU A 400 27.26 -13.19 19.64
N TYR A 401 27.99 -13.76 20.61
CA TYR A 401 29.43 -13.54 20.72
C TYR A 401 30.18 -14.09 19.52
N TRP A 402 29.77 -15.26 19.02
CA TRP A 402 30.33 -15.83 17.80
C TRP A 402 30.16 -14.91 16.59
N VAL A 403 28.92 -14.48 16.33
CA VAL A 403 28.58 -13.67 15.14
C VAL A 403 29.26 -12.29 15.20
N MET A 404 29.35 -11.65 16.37
CA MET A 404 29.81 -10.25 16.48
C MET A 404 31.30 -10.07 16.77
N THR A 405 32.09 -11.14 16.77
CA THR A 405 33.55 -11.10 16.99
C THR A 405 34.39 -11.38 15.75
N GLY A 406 33.78 -11.82 14.65
CA GLY A 406 34.48 -12.05 13.39
C GLY A 406 34.29 -10.90 12.41
N ASP A 407 35.04 -10.93 11.32
CA ASP A 407 35.06 -9.89 10.28
C ASP A 407 35.06 -10.54 8.87
N ASP A 408 34.10 -11.45 8.63
CA ASP A 408 34.01 -12.19 7.36
C ASP A 408 33.68 -11.27 6.17
N PHE A 409 33.09 -10.10 6.44
CA PHE A 409 32.76 -9.07 5.45
C PHE A 409 32.59 -7.69 6.09
N SER A 410 32.67 -6.66 5.25
CA SER A 410 32.43 -5.27 5.61
C SER A 410 30.99 -4.83 5.30
N LEU A 411 30.46 -3.90 6.11
CA LEU A 411 29.08 -3.40 6.01
C LEU A 411 28.87 -2.36 4.88
N ASP A 412 29.89 -2.07 4.08
CA ASP A 412 29.85 -1.18 2.91
C ASP A 412 29.22 -1.89 1.69
N ILE A 413 27.97 -2.32 1.83
CA ILE A 413 27.32 -3.22 0.85
C ILE A 413 27.29 -2.68 -0.59
N ASN A 414 27.37 -1.36 -0.76
CA ASN A 414 27.28 -0.69 -2.06
C ASN A 414 28.64 -0.25 -2.61
N ASN A 415 29.72 -0.82 -2.10
CA ASN A 415 31.04 -0.69 -2.69
C ASN A 415 31.03 -1.23 -4.14
N PRO A 416 31.34 -0.41 -5.17
CA PRO A 416 31.33 -0.82 -6.57
C PRO A 416 32.30 -1.97 -6.90
N GLU A 417 33.38 -2.11 -6.12
CA GLU A 417 34.42 -3.13 -6.32
C GLU A 417 34.07 -4.45 -5.63
N GLU A 418 33.24 -4.41 -4.59
CA GLU A 418 32.76 -5.59 -3.88
C GLU A 418 31.31 -5.39 -3.40
N PRO A 419 30.34 -5.39 -4.33
CA PRO A 419 28.94 -5.20 -3.99
C PRO A 419 28.39 -6.41 -3.23
N LYS A 420 27.41 -6.17 -2.37
CA LYS A 420 26.88 -7.17 -1.44
C LYS A 420 25.36 -7.15 -1.42
N ILE A 421 24.77 -8.34 -1.32
CA ILE A 421 23.39 -8.52 -0.88
C ILE A 421 23.46 -9.01 0.55
N LEU A 422 23.07 -8.17 1.51
CA LEU A 422 23.10 -8.48 2.93
C LEU A 422 21.69 -8.69 3.44
N VAL A 423 21.44 -9.88 3.98
CA VAL A 423 20.20 -10.18 4.69
C VAL A 423 20.46 -10.31 6.18
N VAL A 424 19.65 -9.63 6.96
CA VAL A 424 19.70 -9.65 8.42
C VAL A 424 18.41 -10.28 8.91
N GLY A 425 18.54 -11.51 9.41
CA GLY A 425 17.41 -12.27 9.94
C GLY A 425 17.11 -11.90 11.37
N ASN A 426 15.83 -11.74 11.69
CA ASN A 426 15.35 -11.69 13.06
C ASN A 426 14.41 -12.85 13.36
N ASN A 427 14.19 -13.10 14.65
CA ASN A 427 13.21 -14.04 15.14
C ASN A 427 12.16 -13.30 15.99
N PRO A 428 10.88 -13.34 15.61
CA PRO A 428 9.79 -12.75 16.39
C PRO A 428 9.77 -13.18 17.86
N ASP A 429 10.12 -14.43 18.16
CA ASP A 429 10.10 -14.99 19.52
C ASP A 429 11.23 -14.44 20.41
N ARG A 430 12.32 -13.95 19.80
CA ARG A 430 13.53 -13.45 20.49
C ARG A 430 13.85 -12.01 20.17
N GLN A 431 12.86 -11.26 19.68
CA GLN A 431 13.04 -9.90 19.17
C GLN A 431 13.75 -8.97 20.18
N ASN A 432 13.36 -9.00 21.46
CA ASN A 432 13.94 -8.14 22.49
C ASN A 432 15.42 -8.45 22.78
N ILE A 433 15.89 -9.66 22.49
CA ILE A 433 17.28 -10.09 22.72
C ILE A 433 18.16 -9.58 21.58
N TYR A 434 17.66 -9.63 20.33
CA TYR A 434 18.46 -9.30 19.15
C TYR A 434 18.31 -7.85 18.68
N SER A 435 17.24 -7.14 19.07
CA SER A 435 16.95 -5.78 18.59
C SER A 435 18.12 -4.80 18.72
N CYS A 436 18.89 -4.87 19.80
CA CYS A 436 20.05 -4.01 20.02
C CYS A 436 21.23 -4.34 19.08
N ALA A 437 21.59 -5.62 18.98
CA ALA A 437 22.65 -6.08 18.08
C ALA A 437 22.32 -5.79 16.61
N LEU A 438 21.05 -6.00 16.22
CA LEU A 438 20.54 -5.68 14.90
C LEU A 438 20.50 -4.15 14.66
N GLY A 439 20.14 -3.38 15.69
CA GLY A 439 20.14 -1.91 15.65
C GLY A 439 21.52 -1.33 15.37
N LEU A 440 22.58 -1.95 15.89
CA LEU A 440 23.97 -1.60 15.60
C LEU A 440 24.33 -1.80 14.13
N TYR A 441 24.05 -2.98 13.56
CA TYR A 441 24.31 -3.21 12.12
C TYR A 441 23.59 -2.17 11.27
N ASN A 442 22.34 -1.87 11.62
CA ASN A 442 21.52 -0.91 10.91
C ASN A 442 22.13 0.49 10.91
N SER A 443 22.44 1.05 12.08
CA SER A 443 22.98 2.41 12.16
C SER A 443 24.30 2.54 11.39
N ARG A 444 25.13 1.50 11.40
CA ARG A 444 26.38 1.47 10.65
C ARG A 444 26.15 1.39 9.15
N ILE A 445 25.25 0.52 8.70
CA ILE A 445 24.91 0.38 7.27
C ILE A 445 24.41 1.72 6.71
N VAL A 446 23.52 2.42 7.42
CA VAL A 446 23.02 3.74 7.00
C VAL A 446 24.14 4.71 6.69
N LYS A 447 25.11 4.83 7.61
CA LYS A 447 26.23 5.75 7.49
C LYS A 447 27.15 5.35 6.33
N LEU A 448 27.35 4.04 6.10
CA LEU A 448 28.25 3.54 5.08
C LEU A 448 27.66 3.64 3.67
N ILE A 449 26.38 3.32 3.49
CA ILE A 449 25.74 3.35 2.16
C ILE A 449 25.43 4.76 1.68
N ASN A 450 25.27 5.72 2.60
CA ASN A 450 24.89 7.09 2.30
C ASN A 450 26.08 7.96 1.86
N LYS A 451 26.80 7.51 0.83
CA LYS A 451 27.99 8.17 0.28
C LYS A 451 27.85 8.36 -1.23
N LYS A 452 28.46 9.42 -1.75
CA LYS A 452 28.51 9.68 -3.20
C LYS A 452 29.41 8.67 -3.91
N HIS A 453 29.17 8.49 -5.21
CA HIS A 453 29.96 7.64 -6.11
C HIS A 453 30.00 6.14 -5.76
N GLN A 454 29.03 5.69 -4.95
CA GLN A 454 28.83 4.27 -4.66
C GLN A 454 27.86 3.63 -5.65
N LEU A 455 27.74 2.30 -5.63
CA LEU A 455 26.73 1.57 -6.37
C LEU A 455 25.33 1.97 -5.86
N LYS A 456 24.35 1.97 -6.75
CA LYS A 456 22.94 2.10 -6.36
C LYS A 456 22.58 1.00 -5.37
N SER A 457 21.89 1.37 -4.30
CA SER A 457 21.62 0.45 -3.20
C SER A 457 20.18 0.55 -2.72
N SER A 458 19.71 -0.48 -2.01
CA SER A 458 18.40 -0.43 -1.37
C SER A 458 18.41 -0.94 0.06
N VAL A 459 17.59 -0.29 0.89
CA VAL A 459 17.26 -0.69 2.26
C VAL A 459 15.79 -1.13 2.26
N ILE A 460 15.56 -2.43 2.45
CA ILE A 460 14.24 -3.04 2.45
C ILE A 460 13.95 -3.58 3.85
N ILE A 461 12.86 -3.11 4.45
CA ILE A 461 12.46 -3.48 5.82
C ILE A 461 10.97 -3.82 5.79
N ASP A 462 10.61 -5.07 6.06
CA ASP A 462 9.19 -5.51 5.99
C ASP A 462 8.33 -5.03 7.17
N GLU A 463 8.94 -4.89 8.35
CA GLU A 463 8.25 -4.47 9.58
C GLU A 463 9.13 -3.51 10.40
N LEU A 464 9.16 -2.25 9.99
CA LEU A 464 10.03 -1.20 10.57
C LEU A 464 9.90 -1.02 12.10
N PRO A 465 8.70 -1.03 12.72
CA PRO A 465 8.56 -0.80 14.16
C PRO A 465 9.20 -1.89 15.02
N THR A 466 9.59 -3.03 14.44
CA THR A 466 10.27 -4.10 15.18
C THR A 466 11.72 -3.73 15.53
N ILE A 467 12.30 -2.71 14.90
CA ILE A 467 13.67 -2.25 15.12
C ILE A 467 13.78 -0.73 15.06
N TYR A 468 14.57 -0.12 15.94
CA TYR A 468 14.80 1.33 15.88
C TYR A 468 15.99 1.65 14.98
N PHE A 469 15.72 2.34 13.87
CA PHE A 469 16.66 2.61 12.81
C PHE A 469 17.09 4.09 12.86
N ARG A 470 18.12 4.36 13.67
CA ARG A 470 18.61 5.73 13.89
C ARG A 470 19.10 6.36 12.58
N GLY A 471 18.72 7.61 12.34
CA GLY A 471 19.13 8.36 11.15
C GLY A 471 18.38 7.96 9.87
N LEU A 472 17.29 7.19 9.98
CA LEU A 472 16.43 6.85 8.85
C LEU A 472 15.84 8.09 8.17
N ASP A 473 15.45 9.08 8.96
CA ASP A 473 14.96 10.38 8.49
C ASP A 473 15.98 11.10 7.61
N ASN A 474 17.24 11.17 8.06
CA ASN A 474 18.35 11.74 7.30
C ASN A 474 18.66 10.91 6.06
N LEU A 475 18.63 9.58 6.17
CA LEU A 475 18.80 8.69 5.03
C LEU A 475 17.74 8.96 3.96
N ILE A 476 16.46 9.05 4.32
CA ILE A 476 15.37 9.34 3.36
C ILE A 476 15.57 10.72 2.72
N ALA A 477 16.01 11.72 3.49
CA ALA A 477 16.22 13.07 2.97
C ALA A 477 17.39 13.16 1.96
N THR A 478 18.44 12.37 2.16
CA THR A 478 19.68 12.41 1.35
C THR A 478 19.80 11.26 0.34
N ALA A 479 18.94 10.24 0.45
CA ALA A 479 18.88 9.03 -0.37
C ALA A 479 18.97 9.30 -1.88
N ARG A 480 18.30 10.35 -2.35
CA ARG A 480 18.25 10.69 -3.79
C ARG A 480 19.61 11.02 -4.38
N SER A 481 20.45 11.79 -3.67
CA SER A 481 21.76 12.19 -4.20
C SER A 481 22.77 11.04 -4.17
N ASN A 482 22.58 10.11 -3.25
CA ASN A 482 23.46 8.94 -3.05
C ASN A 482 22.90 7.64 -3.65
N LYS A 483 21.79 7.71 -4.41
CA LYS A 483 21.14 6.57 -5.07
C LYS A 483 20.81 5.41 -4.12
N VAL A 484 20.26 5.74 -2.94
CA VAL A 484 19.79 4.77 -1.95
C VAL A 484 18.26 4.69 -2.01
N ALA A 485 17.71 3.56 -2.44
CA ALA A 485 16.28 3.31 -2.46
C ALA A 485 15.83 2.75 -1.11
N VAL A 486 14.74 3.26 -0.54
CA VAL A 486 14.26 2.81 0.77
C VAL A 486 12.84 2.27 0.64
N CYS A 487 12.57 1.05 1.10
CA CYS A 487 11.25 0.44 1.14
C CYS A 487 10.91 0.02 2.57
N LEU A 488 9.93 0.69 3.18
CA LEU A 488 9.56 0.56 4.59
C LEU A 488 8.15 -0.01 4.71
N GLY A 489 8.05 -1.25 5.20
CA GLY A 489 6.80 -1.89 5.56
C GLY A 489 6.46 -1.68 7.04
N PHE A 490 5.20 -1.39 7.33
CA PHE A 490 4.65 -1.39 8.69
C PHE A 490 3.13 -1.41 8.65
N GLN A 491 2.46 -1.61 9.79
CA GLN A 491 1.02 -1.86 9.78
C GLN A 491 0.22 -0.57 9.78
N ASP A 492 0.60 0.39 10.63
CA ASP A 492 -0.17 1.58 10.91
C ASP A 492 0.73 2.74 11.41
N PHE A 493 0.34 3.99 11.18
CA PHE A 493 1.10 5.15 11.68
C PHE A 493 1.18 5.20 13.21
N SER A 494 0.17 4.70 13.93
CA SER A 494 0.21 4.64 15.40
C SER A 494 1.32 3.72 15.91
N GLN A 495 1.61 2.63 15.21
CA GLN A 495 2.70 1.70 15.53
C GLN A 495 4.06 2.41 15.36
N LEU A 496 4.21 3.18 14.28
CA LEU A 496 5.41 3.97 14.04
C LEU A 496 5.60 5.05 15.12
N ARG A 497 4.55 5.80 15.47
CA ARG A 497 4.60 6.85 16.52
C ARG A 497 4.98 6.30 17.89
N ARG A 498 4.45 5.12 18.27
CA ARG A 498 4.81 4.47 19.53
C ARG A 498 6.29 4.14 19.61
N ASP A 499 6.88 3.66 18.51
CA ASP A 499 8.23 3.08 18.51
C ASP A 499 9.34 4.08 18.11
N TYR A 500 9.02 5.12 17.33
CA TYR A 500 9.93 6.19 16.90
C TYR A 500 9.64 7.55 17.56
N GLY A 501 8.53 7.68 18.28
CA GLY A 501 8.07 8.95 18.83
C GLY A 501 7.43 9.86 17.78
N ASP A 502 6.67 10.86 18.22
CA ASP A 502 5.84 11.71 17.34
C ASP A 502 6.66 12.58 16.37
N LYS A 503 7.85 13.02 16.79
CA LYS A 503 8.69 13.90 15.96
C LYS A 503 9.26 13.15 14.76
N GLU A 504 9.94 12.02 15.00
CA GLU A 504 10.59 11.25 13.93
C GLU A 504 9.57 10.57 13.01
N SER A 505 8.51 9.98 13.59
CA SER A 505 7.43 9.37 12.80
C SER A 505 6.80 10.37 11.82
N LYS A 506 6.51 11.60 12.25
CA LYS A 506 5.95 12.64 11.39
C LYS A 506 6.91 13.05 10.26
N VAL A 507 8.22 13.00 10.47
CA VAL A 507 9.20 13.25 9.40
C VAL A 507 9.15 12.12 8.36
N ILE A 508 9.12 10.86 8.81
CA ILE A 508 8.99 9.70 7.91
C ILE A 508 7.68 9.75 7.13
N GLU A 509 6.55 10.01 7.80
CA GLU A 509 5.21 10.11 7.21
C GLU A 509 5.15 11.14 6.07
N ASN A 510 5.82 12.29 6.24
CA ASN A 510 5.76 13.42 5.31
C ASN A 510 6.82 13.41 4.21
N THR A 511 7.99 12.80 4.45
CA THR A 511 9.13 12.87 3.51
C THR A 511 9.05 11.79 2.42
N VAL A 512 8.47 10.63 2.75
CA VAL A 512 8.34 9.51 1.80
C VAL A 512 7.42 9.89 0.64
N GLY A 513 7.93 9.72 -0.58
CA GLY A 513 7.26 10.14 -1.82
C GLY A 513 6.38 9.09 -2.48
N ASN A 514 6.62 7.80 -2.24
CA ASN A 514 5.80 6.71 -2.76
C ASN A 514 5.06 6.02 -1.60
N ILE A 515 3.75 5.85 -1.72
CA ILE A 515 2.92 5.22 -0.70
C ILE A 515 2.10 4.11 -1.32
N PHE A 516 2.10 2.99 -0.62
CA PHE A 516 1.20 1.88 -0.86
C PHE A 516 0.47 1.60 0.44
N SER A 517 -0.85 1.48 0.38
CA SER A 517 -1.67 1.11 1.53
C SER A 517 -2.61 0.00 1.13
N GLY A 518 -2.44 -1.15 1.77
CA GLY A 518 -3.50 -2.14 1.88
C GLY A 518 -4.53 -1.68 2.92
N GLN A 519 -5.23 -2.63 3.52
CA GLN A 519 -6.22 -2.37 4.56
C GLN A 519 -5.57 -1.72 5.80
N VAL A 520 -6.00 -0.51 6.17
CA VAL A 520 -5.60 0.19 7.41
C VAL A 520 -6.81 0.86 8.05
N VAL A 521 -6.77 1.10 9.35
CA VAL A 521 -7.94 1.55 10.12
C VAL A 521 -7.76 2.94 10.72
N SER A 522 -8.86 3.53 11.20
CA SER A 522 -8.86 4.70 12.07
C SER A 522 -8.17 5.94 11.49
N GLU A 523 -7.18 6.51 12.19
CA GLU A 523 -6.53 7.78 11.85
C GLU A 523 -5.68 7.65 10.57
N THR A 524 -4.99 6.53 10.38
CA THR A 524 -4.16 6.29 9.19
C THR A 524 -4.98 6.35 7.91
N ALA A 525 -6.15 5.71 7.88
CA ALA A 525 -7.05 5.75 6.72
C ALA A 525 -7.52 7.18 6.42
N LYS A 526 -7.76 7.99 7.47
CA LYS A 526 -8.15 9.40 7.31
C LYS A 526 -6.99 10.24 6.74
N THR A 527 -5.79 10.13 7.30
CA THR A 527 -4.60 10.83 6.83
C THR A 527 -4.28 10.48 5.37
N LEU A 528 -4.43 9.21 4.98
CA LEU A 528 -4.24 8.76 3.60
C LEU A 528 -5.31 9.34 2.66
N SER A 529 -6.59 9.27 3.07
CA SER A 529 -7.69 9.87 2.29
C SER A 529 -7.49 11.37 2.07
N ASP A 530 -7.06 12.11 3.09
CA ASP A 530 -6.76 13.54 2.97
C ASP A 530 -5.59 13.79 2.02
N ARG A 531 -4.56 12.92 2.05
CA ARG A 531 -3.39 12.99 1.16
C ARG A 531 -3.72 12.70 -0.31
N PHE A 532 -4.68 11.83 -0.59
CA PHE A 532 -5.15 11.56 -1.96
C PHE A 532 -6.04 12.68 -2.52
N GLY A 533 -6.55 13.57 -1.65
CA GLY A 533 -7.32 14.73 -2.05
C GLY A 533 -8.78 14.41 -2.38
N LYS A 534 -9.43 15.38 -3.05
CA LYS A 534 -10.87 15.39 -3.31
C LYS A 534 -11.17 15.52 -4.79
N VAL A 535 -12.27 14.92 -5.24
CA VAL A 535 -12.77 15.00 -6.61
C VAL A 535 -14.21 15.50 -6.62
N LEU A 536 -14.61 16.13 -7.73
CA LEU A 536 -15.96 16.61 -7.92
C LEU A 536 -16.91 15.43 -8.17
N GLN A 537 -17.77 15.13 -7.20
CA GLN A 537 -18.76 14.07 -7.30
C GLN A 537 -20.15 14.64 -7.60
N LYS A 538 -20.91 13.94 -8.44
CA LYS A 538 -22.31 14.28 -8.74
C LYS A 538 -23.22 13.63 -7.71
N ARG A 539 -23.93 14.42 -6.92
CA ARG A 539 -25.00 13.94 -6.05
C ARG A 539 -26.34 14.16 -6.72
N GLN A 540 -27.11 13.09 -6.82
CA GLN A 540 -28.48 13.16 -7.28
C GLN A 540 -29.39 12.96 -6.06
N SER A 541 -30.13 14.01 -5.70
CA SER A 541 -31.16 13.94 -4.66
C SER A 541 -32.51 13.79 -5.33
N MET A 542 -33.30 12.81 -4.89
CA MET A 542 -34.65 12.60 -5.38
C MET A 542 -35.65 12.82 -4.24
N THR A 543 -36.48 13.84 -4.38
CA THR A 543 -37.60 14.08 -3.47
C THR A 543 -38.86 13.47 -4.07
N ILE A 544 -39.46 12.52 -3.35
CA ILE A 544 -40.68 11.83 -3.76
C ILE A 544 -41.84 12.37 -2.93
N ASN A 545 -42.69 13.20 -3.53
CA ASN A 545 -43.98 13.60 -2.96
C ASN A 545 -45.12 12.71 -3.49
N ARG A 546 -46.31 12.78 -2.87
CA ARG A 546 -47.48 11.97 -3.28
C ARG A 546 -47.83 12.10 -4.77
N ASN A 547 -47.57 13.27 -5.37
CA ASN A 547 -47.97 13.58 -6.74
C ASN A 547 -46.80 13.80 -7.72
N ASP A 548 -45.58 14.07 -7.23
CA ASP A 548 -44.43 14.43 -8.08
C ASP A 548 -43.12 13.81 -7.58
N LYS A 549 -42.22 13.50 -8.52
CA LYS A 549 -40.82 13.17 -8.26
C LYS A 549 -39.97 14.31 -8.81
N SER A 550 -39.26 15.03 -7.93
CA SER A 550 -38.23 15.99 -8.36
C SER A 550 -36.86 15.35 -8.18
N THR A 551 -36.02 15.46 -9.20
CA THR A 551 -34.61 15.08 -9.14
C THR A 551 -33.79 16.36 -9.21
N SER A 552 -32.94 16.57 -8.22
CA SER A 552 -31.97 17.65 -8.18
C SER A 552 -30.58 17.04 -8.33
N ILE A 553 -29.79 17.58 -9.26
CA ILE A 553 -28.41 17.17 -9.48
C ILE A 553 -27.53 18.30 -8.98
N SER A 554 -26.73 18.03 -7.96
CA SER A 554 -25.72 18.94 -7.45
C SER A 554 -24.34 18.32 -7.58
N THR A 555 -23.30 19.16 -7.58
CA THR A 555 -21.90 18.72 -7.58
C THR A 555 -21.22 19.21 -6.32
N GLN A 556 -20.50 18.31 -5.63
CA GLN A 556 -19.75 18.64 -4.42
C GLN A 556 -18.37 18.00 -4.48
N MET A 557 -17.36 18.66 -3.91
CA MET A 557 -16.05 18.06 -3.71
C MET A 557 -16.14 17.04 -2.56
N ASP A 558 -15.85 15.77 -2.88
CA ASP A 558 -15.82 14.66 -1.91
C ASP A 558 -14.48 13.93 -2.01
N SER A 559 -14.13 13.11 -1.01
CA SER A 559 -12.85 12.38 -0.99
C SER A 559 -12.70 11.48 -2.22
N LEU A 560 -11.53 11.50 -2.87
CA LEU A 560 -11.25 10.62 -4.02
C LEU A 560 -11.33 9.14 -3.60
N ILE A 561 -10.74 8.81 -2.45
CA ILE A 561 -10.80 7.49 -1.84
C ILE A 561 -11.23 7.68 -0.37
N PRO A 562 -12.48 7.36 -0.01
CA PRO A 562 -12.98 7.54 1.35
C PRO A 562 -12.23 6.67 2.39
N PRO A 563 -12.06 7.13 3.65
CA PRO A 563 -11.40 6.35 4.70
C PRO A 563 -12.05 4.98 4.95
N SER A 564 -13.37 4.90 4.80
CA SER A 564 -14.15 3.66 4.93
C SER A 564 -13.83 2.65 3.82
N LYS A 565 -13.52 3.09 2.59
CA LYS A 565 -13.05 2.20 1.52
C LYS A 565 -11.67 1.65 1.83
N ILE A 566 -10.75 2.52 2.28
CA ILE A 566 -9.39 2.11 2.70
C ILE A 566 -9.45 1.06 3.83
N SER A 567 -10.35 1.27 4.80
CA SER A 567 -10.53 0.35 5.93
C SER A 567 -11.16 -0.99 5.57
N ASN A 568 -11.81 -1.08 4.40
CA ASN A 568 -12.49 -2.29 3.91
C ASN A 568 -11.84 -2.85 2.63
N LEU A 569 -10.59 -2.48 2.34
CA LEU A 569 -9.85 -3.05 1.23
C LEU A 569 -9.72 -4.57 1.42
N THR A 570 -10.02 -5.30 0.35
CA THR A 570 -9.77 -6.74 0.29
C THR A 570 -8.27 -7.00 0.11
N GLN A 571 -7.79 -8.17 0.54
CA GLN A 571 -6.41 -8.59 0.33
C GLN A 571 -6.02 -8.47 -1.15
N GLY A 572 -4.83 -7.92 -1.43
CA GLY A 572 -4.34 -7.69 -2.79
C GLY A 572 -4.81 -6.38 -3.43
N MET A 573 -5.85 -5.72 -2.89
CA MET A 573 -6.23 -4.35 -3.27
C MET A 573 -5.41 -3.33 -2.50
N PHE A 574 -4.81 -2.40 -3.24
CA PHE A 574 -4.02 -1.31 -2.68
C PHE A 574 -4.51 0.04 -3.18
N VAL A 575 -4.39 1.03 -2.30
CA VAL A 575 -4.51 2.44 -2.64
C VAL A 575 -3.19 3.12 -2.38
N GLY A 576 -2.89 4.20 -3.10
CA GLY A 576 -1.62 4.86 -2.90
C GLY A 576 -1.33 5.95 -3.89
N ALA A 577 -0.10 6.46 -3.82
CA ALA A 577 0.39 7.48 -4.71
C ALA A 577 1.88 7.26 -5.00
N VAL A 578 2.28 7.44 -6.26
CA VAL A 578 3.69 7.39 -6.67
C VAL A 578 4.22 8.78 -7.02
N SER A 579 5.52 8.97 -6.83
CA SER A 579 6.24 10.17 -7.24
C SER A 579 6.94 9.97 -8.59
N ASP A 580 7.02 11.03 -9.37
CA ASP A 580 7.66 11.05 -10.70
C ASP A 580 8.95 11.89 -10.73
N ASN A 581 9.59 11.89 -11.91
CA ASN A 581 10.73 12.72 -12.27
C ASN A 581 10.33 13.76 -13.32
N PHE A 582 11.17 14.78 -13.52
CA PHE A 582 10.92 15.80 -14.54
C PHE A 582 10.79 15.21 -15.95
N ASP A 583 11.60 14.20 -16.25
CA ASP A 583 11.69 13.54 -17.56
C ASP A 583 10.67 12.39 -17.72
N GLU A 584 10.11 11.89 -16.61
CA GLU A 584 9.25 10.69 -16.57
C GLU A 584 7.94 11.01 -15.85
N ARG A 585 7.18 11.97 -16.38
CA ARG A 585 5.97 12.48 -15.72
C ARG A 585 4.85 11.45 -15.73
N ILE A 586 4.22 11.27 -14.58
CA ILE A 586 3.05 10.42 -14.41
C ILE A 586 1.85 11.34 -14.16
N GLU A 587 0.87 11.32 -15.06
CA GLU A 587 -0.35 12.15 -14.91
C GLU A 587 -1.24 11.60 -13.80
N GLN A 588 -1.48 10.28 -13.80
CA GLN A 588 -2.31 9.59 -12.82
C GLN A 588 -1.44 8.95 -11.73
N LYS A 589 -1.01 9.76 -10.77
CA LYS A 589 -0.11 9.34 -9.68
C LYS A 589 -0.80 8.51 -8.61
N ILE A 590 -2.10 8.76 -8.40
CA ILE A 590 -2.90 8.09 -7.39
C ILE A 590 -3.47 6.81 -8.02
N PHE A 591 -3.56 5.75 -7.23
CA PHE A 591 -4.12 4.47 -7.66
C PHE A 591 -5.05 3.87 -6.61
N HIS A 592 -5.98 3.05 -7.09
CA HIS A 592 -6.85 2.18 -6.31
C HIS A 592 -7.07 0.91 -7.14
N ALA A 593 -6.24 -0.10 -6.92
CA ALA A 593 -6.15 -1.24 -7.82
C ALA A 593 -5.75 -2.53 -7.10
N GLU A 594 -6.14 -3.66 -7.69
CA GLU A 594 -5.60 -4.96 -7.35
C GLU A 594 -4.18 -5.06 -7.94
N ILE A 595 -3.19 -5.35 -7.11
CA ILE A 595 -1.84 -5.64 -7.61
C ILE A 595 -1.81 -7.10 -8.04
N MET A 596 -1.60 -7.33 -9.32
CA MET A 596 -1.65 -8.66 -9.92
C MET A 596 -0.33 -9.38 -9.67
N VAL A 597 -0.37 -10.50 -8.96
CA VAL A 597 0.78 -11.39 -8.79
C VAL A 597 0.47 -12.72 -9.46
N ASP A 598 1.34 -13.15 -10.38
CA ASP A 598 1.20 -14.44 -11.06
C ASP A 598 1.52 -15.59 -10.09
N ASN A 599 0.50 -16.05 -9.38
CA ASN A 599 0.62 -17.11 -8.39
C ASN A 599 1.16 -18.42 -8.98
N GLU A 600 0.87 -18.73 -10.24
CA GLU A 600 1.34 -19.96 -10.89
C GLU A 600 2.80 -19.85 -11.31
N LYS A 601 3.25 -18.66 -11.72
CA LYS A 601 4.68 -18.38 -11.92
C LYS A 601 5.43 -18.44 -10.59
N VAL A 602 4.91 -17.80 -9.55
CA VAL A 602 5.54 -17.81 -8.22
C VAL A 602 5.62 -19.24 -7.67
N LYS A 603 4.55 -20.04 -7.74
CA LYS A 603 4.61 -21.45 -7.30
C LYS A 603 5.67 -22.26 -8.04
N ARG A 604 5.78 -22.11 -9.37
CA ARG A 604 6.79 -22.78 -10.18
C ARG A 604 8.21 -22.34 -9.80
N GLU A 605 8.38 -21.04 -9.57
CA GLU A 605 9.64 -20.44 -9.13
C GLU A 605 10.04 -20.97 -7.73
N THR A 606 9.13 -20.87 -6.76
CA THR A 606 9.34 -21.36 -5.38
C THR A 606 9.61 -22.87 -5.32
N ALA A 607 8.97 -23.67 -6.17
CA ALA A 607 9.23 -25.10 -6.25
C ALA A 607 10.65 -25.43 -6.74
N SER A 608 11.28 -24.50 -7.47
CA SER A 608 12.66 -24.63 -7.96
C SER A 608 13.71 -23.99 -7.04
N TYR A 609 13.29 -23.40 -5.91
CA TYR A 609 14.20 -22.73 -4.99
C TYR A 609 15.24 -23.70 -4.42
N LYS A 610 16.48 -23.25 -4.46
CA LYS A 610 17.59 -23.85 -3.72
C LYS A 610 17.52 -23.40 -2.27
N LYS A 611 17.89 -24.31 -1.37
CA LYS A 611 18.05 -23.99 0.05
C LYS A 611 19.15 -22.95 0.22
N LEU A 612 19.00 -22.10 1.22
CA LEU A 612 20.05 -21.18 1.63
C LEU A 612 21.34 -21.95 1.97
N PRO A 613 22.51 -21.43 1.57
CA PRO A 613 23.77 -22.10 1.80
C PRO A 613 24.08 -22.16 3.30
N GLN A 614 24.76 -23.23 3.70
CA GLN A 614 25.45 -23.26 4.98
C GLN A 614 26.73 -22.44 4.82
N ILE A 615 26.92 -21.44 5.69
CA ILE A 615 28.04 -20.50 5.62
C ILE A 615 29.28 -21.09 6.28
N ILE A 616 29.10 -21.66 7.48
CA ILE A 616 30.18 -22.25 8.27
C ILE A 616 29.88 -23.74 8.43
N ASP A 617 30.85 -24.57 8.05
CA ASP A 617 30.85 -25.99 8.39
C ASP A 617 31.61 -26.17 9.71
N PHE A 618 30.92 -26.71 10.71
CA PHE A 618 31.48 -26.98 12.04
C PHE A 618 31.86 -28.46 12.22
N ARG A 619 31.92 -29.21 11.11
CA ARG A 619 32.36 -30.61 11.13
C ARG A 619 33.88 -30.68 11.18
N ASP A 620 34.39 -31.55 12.03
CA ASP A 620 35.81 -31.90 12.03
C ASP A 620 36.17 -32.84 10.86
N GLU A 621 37.45 -33.20 10.75
CA GLU A 621 37.96 -34.12 9.71
C GLU A 621 37.30 -35.51 9.78
N ASP A 622 36.78 -35.90 10.95
CA ASP A 622 36.06 -37.16 11.19
C ASP A 622 34.55 -37.04 10.94
N GLY A 623 34.05 -35.84 10.60
CA GLY A 623 32.65 -35.55 10.32
C GLY A 623 31.77 -35.28 11.54
N ASN A 624 32.34 -35.18 12.74
CA ASN A 624 31.62 -34.86 13.97
C ASN A 624 31.30 -33.38 14.07
N ASP A 625 30.11 -33.07 14.56
CA ASP A 625 29.59 -31.71 14.68
C ASP A 625 30.11 -31.03 15.95
N ARG A 626 31.07 -30.11 15.80
CA ARG A 626 31.74 -29.40 16.90
C ARG A 626 31.22 -27.98 17.12
N MET A 627 30.07 -27.65 16.54
CA MET A 627 29.51 -26.31 16.58
C MET A 627 29.35 -25.77 18.00
N GLN A 628 28.79 -26.56 18.92
CA GLN A 628 28.60 -26.14 20.31
C GLN A 628 29.94 -25.88 21.02
N GLU A 629 30.94 -26.74 20.78
CA GLU A 629 32.25 -26.61 21.38
C GLU A 629 32.97 -25.35 20.92
N GLU A 630 33.00 -25.08 19.61
CA GLU A 630 33.68 -23.91 19.05
C GLU A 630 33.02 -22.59 19.47
N ILE A 631 31.69 -22.54 19.44
CA ILE A 631 30.93 -21.36 19.86
C ILE A 631 31.13 -21.11 21.35
N GLN A 632 31.12 -22.16 22.17
CA GLN A 632 31.36 -22.05 23.60
C GLN A 632 32.82 -21.67 23.91
N ALA A 633 33.78 -22.18 23.14
CA ALA A 633 35.18 -21.82 23.26
C ALA A 633 35.39 -20.34 22.93
N ASN A 634 34.77 -19.82 21.86
CA ASN A 634 34.81 -18.39 21.56
C ASN A 634 34.18 -17.55 22.67
N TYR A 635 33.05 -17.98 23.22
CA TYR A 635 32.40 -17.31 24.33
C TYR A 635 33.30 -17.23 25.57
N ASN A 636 33.93 -18.33 25.94
CA ASN A 636 34.86 -18.40 27.07
C ASN A 636 36.13 -17.57 26.81
N ARG A 637 36.64 -17.60 25.58
CA ARG A 637 37.80 -16.82 25.14
C ARG A 637 37.58 -15.32 25.36
N VAL A 638 36.45 -14.77 24.89
CA VAL A 638 36.13 -13.34 25.06
C VAL A 638 36.14 -12.95 26.55
N LYS A 639 35.60 -13.79 27.43
CA LYS A 639 35.59 -13.54 28.88
C LYS A 639 36.97 -13.55 29.50
N GLN A 640 37.81 -14.49 29.08
CA GLN A 640 39.20 -14.59 29.52
C GLN A 640 40.02 -13.40 29.01
N GLU A 641 39.84 -13.01 27.75
CA GLU A 641 40.49 -11.85 27.15
C GLU A 641 40.17 -10.58 27.94
N VAL A 642 38.89 -10.32 28.27
CA VAL A 642 38.54 -9.15 29.10
C VAL A 642 39.11 -9.23 30.51
N GLN A 643 39.17 -10.41 31.11
CA GLN A 643 39.81 -10.57 32.42
C GLN A 643 41.30 -10.24 32.35
N GLN A 644 41.97 -10.69 31.29
CA GLN A 644 43.38 -10.40 31.05
C GLN A 644 43.63 -8.90 30.82
N ILE A 645 42.79 -8.24 30.02
CA ILE A 645 42.86 -6.79 29.78
C ILE A 645 42.87 -6.01 31.11
N ILE A 646 42.00 -6.40 32.05
CA ILE A 646 41.95 -5.75 33.37
C ILE A 646 43.23 -5.99 34.16
N THR A 647 43.69 -7.25 34.22
CA THR A 647 44.91 -7.59 34.96
C THR A 647 46.11 -6.83 34.40
N ASP A 648 46.28 -6.81 33.08
CA ASP A 648 47.38 -6.14 32.40
C ASP A 648 47.36 -4.61 32.64
N GLU A 649 46.18 -3.99 32.54
CA GLU A 649 46.06 -2.54 32.73
C GLU A 649 46.25 -2.12 34.20
N ILE A 650 45.74 -2.90 35.16
CA ILE A 650 45.98 -2.63 36.58
C ILE A 650 47.46 -2.78 36.91
N GLU A 651 48.15 -3.78 36.35
CA GLU A 651 49.60 -3.93 36.51
C GLU A 651 50.37 -2.77 35.85
N ARG A 652 49.96 -2.34 34.65
CA ARG A 652 50.52 -1.15 33.99
C ARG A 652 50.39 0.09 34.86
N ILE A 653 49.19 0.37 35.38
CA ILE A 653 48.92 1.53 36.24
C ILE A 653 49.72 1.45 37.54
N LYS A 654 49.86 0.26 38.13
CA LYS A 654 50.69 0.04 39.33
C LYS A 654 52.17 0.32 39.07
N ASN A 655 52.65 0.03 37.87
CA ASN A 655 54.06 0.21 37.49
C ASN A 655 54.38 1.60 36.93
N ASP A 656 53.37 2.45 36.67
CA ASP A 656 53.54 3.82 36.18
C ASP A 656 53.44 4.84 37.34
N PRO A 657 54.54 5.53 37.71
CA PRO A 657 54.54 6.49 38.82
C PRO A 657 53.52 7.62 38.69
N ASN A 658 53.13 7.99 37.46
CA ASN A 658 52.18 9.09 37.23
C ASN A 658 50.71 8.65 37.38
N LEU A 659 50.44 7.34 37.37
CA LEU A 659 49.08 6.78 37.41
C LEU A 659 48.80 6.01 38.70
N GLN A 660 49.83 5.72 39.51
CA GLN A 660 49.68 5.02 40.79
C GLN A 660 48.65 5.67 41.73
N ASN A 661 48.48 6.99 41.66
CA ASN A 661 47.49 7.74 42.44
C ASN A 661 46.04 7.36 42.13
N LEU A 662 45.76 6.76 40.97
CA LEU A 662 44.42 6.29 40.59
C LEU A 662 44.05 4.99 41.30
N LEU A 663 45.04 4.22 41.80
CA LEU A 663 44.78 3.04 42.60
C LEU A 663 44.39 3.47 44.02
N LYS A 664 43.13 3.26 44.39
CA LYS A 664 42.72 3.41 45.78
C LYS A 664 43.42 2.31 46.60
N HIS A 665 44.33 2.71 47.49
CA HIS A 665 44.77 1.84 48.56
C HIS A 665 43.57 1.58 49.47
N GLU A 666 43.14 0.32 49.55
CA GLU A 666 42.12 -0.12 50.53
C GLU A 666 42.53 0.24 51.96
#